data_AF-A0A066YGM8-F1
#
_entry.id   AF-A0A066YGM8-F1
#
_cell.length_a   1.000
_cell.length_b   1.000
_cell.length_c   1.000
_cell.angle_alpha   90.00
_cell.angle_beta   90.00
_cell.angle_gamma   90.00
#
_symmetry.space_group_name_H-M   'P 1'
#
loop_
_entity.id
_entity.type
_entity.pdbx_description
1 polymer ?
#
loop_
_entity_poly.entity_id
_entity_poly.type
_entity_poly.pdbx_seq_one_letter_code
_entity_poly.pdbx_strand_id
1 'polypeptide(L)'
;MAALLAVPGAAVSLPASATEPAAPLAVEAFGYPDAAKILAEQNLTLKAGDGNIRLADCASESGLVRVVRQVAAPYEVCFKITGPSGYLALETPNVINIKGDSHAIKATLSTEGATSNVDITKNDWTPVGQADNSTGNKPAVLLELVATDGTAAATPAPEFPAVGSIAVGAPGRAGSRGCTGTLVDPLWVLTSAGCFTDAPDSLAAGAPGVKSSFTAGGRSVDIVELVPRGDRDTALARLATPISGVAPLKAATAAATGGSAVKVAGFGRTATSWGTGSGPRTTNQTIGAISATAVDLSPATGAAPVCAGDTGAPVVNTTGEITGVVSRAWQAGCLGTPASETRTGAQAARVDDLGAWITPQTSRVFDLLNPASGRCLNLAGAGPWGNENPVIAFDCTLGADNEKFRITADGQLRNPVSGRCLNVKGAGPTWDNGTPIILFDCVAGAGNEKFEWTADGQIRNPASGRCINVAGAGPTWPNNTPVILFDCKGDPNEKFRPVADNEIPSAVGQLRNVGSGRCLNLTGAGPTWDNNTPVILWDCKGDANEQFRLTADGQLLNYVSGRCLNVKGAGPTWDNGTPIILFDCVAGAANEKFEWTADGQLRNPASGRCINVAGAGPVWNNGNPIILFDCKGDPNEKFELVSVKA
;
A
#
# COMPACT_ATOMS: atom_id res chain seq x y z
N MET A 1 -10.04 -83.79 18.14
CA MET A 1 -9.02 -82.73 17.98
C MET A 1 -8.50 -82.78 16.55
N ALA A 2 -9.00 -81.90 15.68
CA ALA A 2 -8.43 -81.63 14.37
C ALA A 2 -8.69 -80.14 14.09
N ALA A 3 -7.65 -79.34 14.19
CA ALA A 3 -7.67 -77.90 13.93
C ALA A 3 -7.43 -77.68 12.43
N LEU A 4 -8.38 -77.01 11.76
CA LEU A 4 -8.14 -76.43 10.43
C LEU A 4 -7.59 -75.01 10.62
N LEU A 5 -6.36 -74.81 10.14
CA LEU A 5 -5.70 -73.51 10.00
C LEU A 5 -6.29 -72.75 8.81
N ALA A 6 -6.89 -71.59 9.05
CA ALA A 6 -7.22 -70.61 8.02
C ALA A 6 -6.06 -69.61 7.88
N VAL A 7 -5.53 -69.47 6.67
CA VAL A 7 -4.47 -68.50 6.32
C VAL A 7 -5.14 -67.14 6.07
N PRO A 8 -4.70 -66.02 6.70
CA PRO A 8 -5.20 -64.69 6.37
C PRO A 8 -4.62 -64.22 5.04
N GLY A 9 -5.49 -63.77 4.13
CA GLY A 9 -5.10 -63.12 2.88
C GLY A 9 -4.37 -61.80 3.17
N ALA A 10 -3.18 -61.64 2.62
CA ALA A 10 -2.44 -60.39 2.65
C ALA A 10 -3.20 -59.34 1.80
N ALA A 11 -3.73 -58.32 2.47
CA ALA A 11 -4.21 -57.12 1.80
C ALA A 11 -2.99 -56.38 1.22
N VAL A 12 -2.90 -56.33 -0.11
CA VAL A 12 -1.94 -55.48 -0.80
C VAL A 12 -2.37 -54.03 -0.58
N SER A 13 -1.66 -53.32 0.31
CA SER A 13 -1.78 -51.88 0.45
C SER A 13 -1.27 -51.21 -0.83
N LEU A 14 -2.18 -50.72 -1.66
CA LEU A 14 -1.83 -49.82 -2.76
C LEU A 14 -1.19 -48.56 -2.16
N PRO A 15 -0.05 -48.08 -2.68
CA PRO A 15 0.51 -46.81 -2.25
C PRO A 15 -0.50 -45.70 -2.56
N ALA A 16 -0.65 -44.76 -1.62
CA ALA A 16 -1.44 -43.55 -1.83
C ALA A 16 -0.99 -42.87 -3.13
N SER A 17 -1.94 -42.60 -4.04
CA SER A 17 -1.69 -41.82 -5.26
C SER A 17 -0.95 -40.54 -4.88
N ALA A 18 0.19 -40.29 -5.52
CA ALA A 18 0.84 -38.99 -5.45
C ALA A 18 -0.18 -37.92 -5.83
N THR A 19 -0.36 -36.93 -4.96
CA THR A 19 -1.25 -35.80 -5.20
C THR A 19 -0.81 -35.11 -6.48
N GLU A 20 -1.72 -34.92 -7.43
CA GLU A 20 -1.41 -34.25 -8.68
C GLU A 20 -0.82 -32.85 -8.38
N PRO A 21 0.29 -32.44 -9.02
CA PRO A 21 0.90 -31.15 -8.74
C PRO A 21 -0.09 -30.02 -9.05
N ALA A 22 -0.23 -29.07 -8.13
CA ALA A 22 -1.04 -27.88 -8.36
C ALA A 22 -0.38 -26.96 -9.41
N ALA A 23 -1.20 -26.25 -10.18
CA ALA A 23 -0.72 -25.21 -11.09
C ALA A 23 0.07 -24.13 -10.32
N PRO A 24 1.12 -23.54 -10.93
CA PRO A 24 1.85 -22.43 -10.32
C PRO A 24 0.97 -21.17 -10.22
N LEU A 25 1.37 -20.24 -9.36
CA LEU A 25 0.80 -18.89 -9.38
C LEU A 25 1.02 -18.26 -10.75
N ALA A 26 -0.01 -17.62 -11.29
CA ALA A 26 0.06 -16.87 -12.54
C ALA A 26 0.64 -15.46 -12.32
N VAL A 27 1.67 -15.32 -11.49
CA VAL A 27 2.34 -14.04 -11.18
C VAL A 27 3.39 -13.75 -12.25
N GLU A 28 3.52 -12.49 -12.66
CA GLU A 28 4.62 -12.07 -13.51
C GLU A 28 5.89 -11.94 -12.67
N ALA A 29 6.83 -12.89 -12.85
CA ALA A 29 8.13 -12.88 -12.19
C ALA A 29 9.20 -12.09 -12.97
N PHE A 30 8.82 -11.44 -14.07
CA PHE A 30 9.64 -10.61 -14.95
C PHE A 30 10.82 -11.33 -15.64
N GLY A 31 10.85 -12.66 -15.64
CA GLY A 31 11.79 -13.44 -16.42
C GLY A 31 11.61 -13.19 -17.92
N TYR A 32 12.70 -12.93 -18.63
CA TYR A 32 12.63 -12.61 -20.06
C TYR A 32 12.07 -13.79 -20.87
N PRO A 33 10.98 -13.61 -21.65
CA PRO A 33 10.40 -14.69 -22.43
C PRO A 33 11.39 -15.29 -23.41
N ASP A 34 11.41 -16.62 -23.51
CA ASP A 34 12.26 -17.35 -24.43
C ASP A 34 13.78 -17.11 -24.25
N ALA A 35 14.21 -16.64 -23.08
CA ALA A 35 15.62 -16.34 -22.78
C ALA A 35 16.59 -17.48 -23.15
N ALA A 36 16.23 -18.74 -22.84
CA ALA A 36 17.05 -19.90 -23.17
C ALA A 36 17.19 -20.11 -24.69
N LYS A 37 16.11 -19.88 -25.45
CA LYS A 37 16.10 -19.96 -26.91
C LYS A 37 16.93 -18.83 -27.52
N ILE A 38 16.76 -17.61 -27.02
CA ILE A 38 17.52 -16.43 -27.46
C ILE A 38 19.02 -16.62 -27.21
N LEU A 39 19.40 -17.19 -26.06
CA LEU A 39 20.79 -17.53 -25.77
C LEU A 39 21.33 -18.56 -26.77
N ALA A 40 20.59 -19.63 -27.04
CA ALA A 40 21.00 -20.69 -27.96
C ALA A 40 21.13 -20.21 -29.41
N GLU A 41 20.22 -19.33 -29.86
CA GLU A 41 20.14 -18.89 -31.27
C GLU A 41 20.99 -17.64 -31.55
N GLN A 42 21.15 -16.74 -30.58
CA GLN A 42 21.74 -15.41 -30.79
C GLN A 42 22.92 -15.08 -29.87
N ASN A 43 23.32 -16.04 -29.02
CA ASN A 43 24.37 -15.86 -28.00
C ASN A 43 24.17 -14.58 -27.18
N LEU A 44 22.93 -14.35 -26.76
CA LEU A 44 22.48 -13.19 -26.03
C LEU A 44 21.82 -13.63 -24.72
N THR A 45 22.39 -13.21 -23.59
CA THR A 45 21.82 -13.52 -22.28
C THR A 45 20.84 -12.42 -21.90
N LEU A 46 19.54 -12.68 -22.06
CA LEU A 46 18.49 -11.82 -21.52
C LEU A 46 17.98 -12.42 -20.22
N LYS A 47 17.94 -11.62 -19.15
CA LYS A 47 17.65 -12.12 -17.80
C LYS A 47 16.23 -11.79 -17.38
N ALA A 48 15.95 -10.50 -17.24
CA ALA A 48 14.68 -10.00 -16.74
C ALA A 48 14.37 -8.62 -17.32
N GLY A 49 13.12 -8.22 -17.31
CA GLY A 49 12.72 -6.89 -17.76
C GLY A 49 11.27 -6.59 -17.43
N ASP A 50 10.90 -5.33 -17.49
CA ASP A 50 9.52 -4.88 -17.24
C ASP A 50 8.60 -5.08 -18.47
N GLY A 51 9.11 -5.72 -19.52
CA GLY A 51 8.39 -5.99 -20.76
C GLY A 51 8.30 -4.79 -21.72
N ASN A 52 8.87 -3.63 -21.38
CA ASN A 52 8.85 -2.44 -22.24
C ASN A 52 10.08 -2.31 -23.13
N ILE A 53 11.16 -3.07 -22.87
CA ILE A 53 12.33 -3.15 -23.76
C ILE A 53 12.39 -4.58 -24.32
N ARG A 54 12.11 -4.74 -25.61
CA ARG A 54 11.98 -6.05 -26.26
C ARG A 54 12.94 -6.21 -27.42
N LEU A 55 13.44 -7.43 -27.60
CA LEU A 55 14.27 -7.80 -28.73
C LEU A 55 13.46 -7.59 -30.01
N ALA A 56 14.07 -6.93 -31.00
CA ALA A 56 13.47 -6.63 -32.28
C ALA A 56 14.42 -7.01 -33.40
N ASP A 57 13.86 -7.29 -34.58
CA ASP A 57 14.66 -7.41 -35.80
C ASP A 57 15.24 -6.02 -36.14
N CYS A 58 16.57 -5.95 -36.28
CA CYS A 58 17.26 -4.70 -36.61
C CYS A 58 16.84 -4.07 -37.94
N ALA A 59 16.18 -4.83 -38.81
CA ALA A 59 15.63 -4.36 -40.09
C ALA A 59 14.13 -4.04 -40.03
N SER A 60 13.42 -4.29 -38.92
CA SER A 60 11.95 -4.18 -38.89
C SER A 60 11.45 -2.73 -38.93
N GLU A 61 12.17 -1.80 -38.29
CA GLU A 61 11.77 -0.40 -38.19
C GLU A 61 12.94 0.52 -37.85
N SER A 62 12.75 1.83 -38.04
CA SER A 62 13.65 2.87 -37.56
C SER A 62 13.39 3.21 -36.09
N GLY A 63 14.36 3.80 -35.39
CA GLY A 63 14.18 4.24 -33.99
C GLY A 63 14.29 3.10 -32.97
N LEU A 64 15.02 2.03 -33.31
CA LEU A 64 15.39 0.98 -32.36
C LEU A 64 16.66 1.39 -31.60
N VAL A 65 16.76 0.91 -30.36
CA VAL A 65 18.03 0.92 -29.62
C VAL A 65 18.92 -0.15 -30.22
N ARG A 66 20.12 0.23 -30.70
CA ARG A 66 21.02 -0.70 -31.41
C ARG A 66 22.29 -0.91 -30.61
N VAL A 67 22.60 -2.15 -30.29
CA VAL A 67 23.79 -2.55 -29.52
C VAL A 67 24.76 -3.26 -30.46
N VAL A 68 25.91 -2.64 -30.73
CA VAL A 68 26.95 -3.18 -31.62
C VAL A 68 28.00 -3.89 -30.80
N ARG A 69 28.38 -5.08 -31.26
CA ARG A 69 29.25 -6.02 -30.58
C ARG A 69 30.43 -6.40 -31.47
N GLN A 70 31.59 -6.60 -30.86
CA GLN A 70 32.78 -7.08 -31.54
C GLN A 70 32.85 -8.62 -31.50
N VAL A 71 31.87 -9.27 -32.15
CA VAL A 71 31.74 -10.73 -32.24
C VAL A 71 31.38 -11.16 -33.68
N ALA A 72 31.52 -12.44 -34.01
CA ALA A 72 31.32 -12.95 -35.37
C ALA A 72 29.86 -12.81 -35.87
N ALA A 73 28.86 -13.13 -35.04
CA ALA A 73 27.43 -12.87 -35.29
C ALA A 73 26.59 -13.19 -34.03
N PRO A 74 25.43 -12.54 -33.82
CA PRO A 74 25.01 -11.29 -34.47
C PRO A 74 25.93 -10.13 -34.06
N TYR A 75 26.44 -9.35 -35.01
CA TYR A 75 27.27 -8.18 -34.72
C TYR A 75 26.45 -7.01 -34.13
N GLU A 76 25.15 -6.98 -34.41
CA GLU A 76 24.20 -5.97 -33.95
C GLU A 76 22.97 -6.65 -33.34
N VAL A 77 22.50 -6.11 -32.22
CA VAL A 77 21.27 -6.54 -31.54
C VAL A 77 20.40 -5.31 -31.36
N CYS A 78 19.11 -5.43 -31.66
CA CYS A 78 18.19 -4.30 -31.59
C CYS A 78 17.09 -4.52 -30.57
N PHE A 79 16.73 -3.45 -29.87
CA PHE A 79 15.64 -3.43 -28.92
C PHE A 79 14.62 -2.36 -29.29
N LYS A 80 13.35 -2.71 -29.21
CA LYS A 80 12.22 -1.79 -29.28
C LYS A 80 11.78 -1.40 -27.88
N ILE A 81 11.65 -0.10 -27.64
CA ILE A 81 11.03 0.44 -26.44
C ILE A 81 9.55 0.70 -26.74
N THR A 82 8.65 0.08 -25.97
CA THR A 82 7.19 0.13 -26.23
C THR A 82 6.41 0.98 -25.23
N GLY A 83 7.05 1.43 -24.15
CA GLY A 83 6.43 2.23 -23.09
C GLY A 83 7.14 3.57 -22.90
N PRO A 84 6.56 4.50 -22.11
CA PRO A 84 7.20 5.77 -21.76
C PRO A 84 8.48 5.59 -20.91
N SER A 85 8.64 4.41 -20.32
CA SER A 85 9.84 3.96 -19.64
C SER A 85 10.04 2.48 -19.92
N GLY A 86 11.25 1.98 -19.66
CA GLY A 86 11.54 0.55 -19.73
C GLY A 86 12.77 0.14 -18.94
N TYR A 87 12.80 -1.13 -18.53
CA TYR A 87 13.94 -1.76 -17.87
C TYR A 87 14.25 -3.11 -18.48
N LEU A 88 15.53 -3.36 -18.75
CA LEU A 88 16.05 -4.67 -19.18
C LEU A 88 17.36 -4.97 -18.47
N ALA A 89 17.41 -6.11 -17.79
CA ALA A 89 18.61 -6.76 -17.32
C ALA A 89 19.08 -7.79 -18.35
N LEU A 90 20.34 -7.69 -18.77
CA LEU A 90 20.94 -8.54 -19.78
C LEU A 90 22.43 -8.75 -19.49
N GLU A 91 23.07 -9.64 -20.22
CA GLU A 91 24.52 -9.75 -20.29
C GLU A 91 24.93 -9.88 -21.74
N THR A 92 25.53 -8.81 -22.25
CA THR A 92 26.00 -8.76 -23.63
C THR A 92 27.48 -8.41 -23.64
N PRO A 93 28.38 -9.38 -23.90
CA PRO A 93 29.81 -9.12 -23.89
C PRO A 93 30.27 -8.40 -25.16
N ASN A 94 31.45 -7.77 -25.07
CA ASN A 94 32.15 -7.12 -26.18
C ASN A 94 31.33 -6.02 -26.87
N VAL A 95 30.56 -5.24 -26.12
CA VAL A 95 29.81 -4.11 -26.66
C VAL A 95 30.76 -2.94 -26.93
N ILE A 96 30.64 -2.36 -28.12
CA ILE A 96 31.51 -1.27 -28.58
C ILE A 96 30.76 0.01 -28.94
N ASN A 97 29.47 -0.07 -29.27
CA ASN A 97 28.65 1.12 -29.55
C ASN A 97 27.20 0.85 -29.19
N ILE A 98 26.49 1.87 -28.71
CA ILE A 98 25.05 1.83 -28.50
C ILE A 98 24.41 3.03 -29.18
N LYS A 99 23.43 2.81 -30.05
CA LYS A 99 22.58 3.87 -30.61
C LYS A 99 21.32 4.01 -29.78
N GLY A 100 21.06 5.21 -29.28
CA GLY A 100 19.79 5.52 -28.62
C GLY A 100 18.64 5.71 -29.61
N ASP A 101 17.41 5.58 -29.12
CA ASP A 101 16.20 6.05 -29.81
C ASP A 101 15.80 7.45 -29.29
N SER A 102 14.50 7.78 -29.32
CA SER A 102 14.00 9.06 -28.80
C SER A 102 13.97 9.17 -27.26
N HIS A 103 14.15 8.07 -26.54
CA HIS A 103 14.11 8.01 -25.08
C HIS A 103 15.44 8.44 -24.46
N ALA A 104 15.40 8.98 -23.25
CA ALA A 104 16.59 9.10 -22.42
C ALA A 104 16.97 7.71 -21.91
N ILE A 105 18.11 7.20 -22.36
CA ILE A 105 18.58 5.85 -22.06
C ILE A 105 19.85 5.91 -21.22
N LYS A 106 19.87 5.15 -20.13
CA LYS A 106 21.05 4.88 -19.31
C LYS A 106 21.43 3.41 -19.45
N ALA A 107 22.69 3.17 -19.80
CA ALA A 107 23.26 1.83 -19.91
C ALA A 107 24.22 1.55 -18.75
N THR A 108 24.06 0.42 -18.09
CA THR A 108 25.01 -0.06 -17.07
C THR A 108 25.98 -1.03 -17.75
N LEU A 109 27.28 -0.73 -17.69
CA LEU A 109 28.35 -1.53 -18.29
C LEU A 109 29.28 -2.07 -17.19
N SER A 110 29.87 -3.24 -17.42
CA SER A 110 30.97 -3.78 -16.61
C SER A 110 32.25 -3.88 -17.44
N THR A 111 33.34 -3.34 -16.90
CA THR A 111 34.69 -3.41 -17.47
C THR A 111 35.63 -3.97 -16.40
N GLU A 112 36.29 -5.09 -16.69
CA GLU A 112 37.18 -5.78 -15.72
C GLU A 112 36.53 -6.04 -14.34
N GLY A 113 35.21 -6.23 -14.31
CA GLY A 113 34.43 -6.47 -13.09
C GLY A 113 33.91 -5.21 -12.38
N ALA A 114 34.31 -4.01 -12.81
CA ALA A 114 33.81 -2.75 -12.27
C ALA A 114 32.62 -2.22 -13.10
N THR A 115 31.54 -1.82 -12.42
CA THR A 115 30.32 -1.31 -13.06
C THR A 115 30.33 0.21 -13.22
N SER A 116 29.87 0.72 -14.36
CA SER A 116 29.71 2.14 -14.66
C SER A 116 28.41 2.42 -15.41
N ASN A 117 27.81 3.60 -15.19
CA ASN A 117 26.63 4.07 -15.92
C ASN A 117 27.03 5.04 -17.02
N VAL A 118 26.49 4.84 -18.21
CA VAL A 118 26.71 5.70 -19.38
C VAL A 118 25.35 6.19 -19.90
N ASP A 119 25.22 7.50 -20.07
CA ASP A 119 24.06 8.10 -20.73
C ASP A 119 24.20 7.94 -22.25
N ILE A 120 23.22 7.31 -22.88
CA ILE A 120 23.20 7.06 -24.32
C ILE A 120 22.57 8.25 -25.03
N THR A 121 23.25 8.74 -26.06
CA THR A 121 22.81 9.90 -26.82
C THR A 121 21.54 9.58 -27.60
N LYS A 122 20.51 10.43 -27.44
CA LYS A 122 19.23 10.28 -28.13
C LYS A 122 19.42 10.30 -29.64
N ASN A 123 18.84 9.31 -30.32
CA ASN A 123 18.86 9.14 -31.78
C ASN A 123 20.26 9.05 -32.41
N ASP A 124 21.32 8.93 -31.62
CA ASP A 124 22.71 8.97 -32.08
C ASP A 124 23.55 7.88 -31.43
N TRP A 125 24.76 7.68 -31.95
CA TRP A 125 25.71 6.68 -31.48
C TRP A 125 26.51 7.17 -30.28
N THR A 126 26.60 6.33 -29.26
CA THR A 126 27.48 6.51 -28.10
C THR A 126 28.56 5.42 -28.11
N PRO A 127 29.86 5.79 -28.21
CA PRO A 127 30.94 4.83 -28.07
C PRO A 127 31.01 4.32 -26.64
N VAL A 128 31.19 2.99 -26.51
CA VAL A 128 31.35 2.31 -25.23
C VAL A 128 32.41 1.23 -25.34
N GLY A 129 32.92 0.73 -24.22
CA GLY A 129 33.91 -0.34 -24.22
C GLY A 129 35.13 0.01 -25.07
N GLN A 130 35.47 -0.86 -26.04
CA GLN A 130 36.69 -0.67 -26.84
C GLN A 130 36.65 0.53 -27.79
N ALA A 131 35.47 1.06 -28.15
CA ALA A 131 35.38 2.26 -28.98
C ALA A 131 35.49 3.55 -28.16
N ASP A 132 35.41 3.47 -26.84
CA ASP A 132 35.53 4.62 -25.96
C ASP A 132 37.00 4.84 -25.54
N ASN A 133 37.65 5.74 -26.29
CA ASN A 133 39.03 6.15 -26.04
C ASN A 133 39.23 6.81 -24.66
N SER A 134 38.16 7.33 -24.04
CA SER A 134 38.27 7.98 -22.73
C SER A 134 38.40 7.00 -21.57
N THR A 135 37.95 5.75 -21.76
CA THR A 135 38.00 4.68 -20.75
C THR A 135 39.11 3.65 -21.00
N GLY A 136 40.03 3.96 -21.92
CA GLY A 136 41.21 3.16 -22.20
C GLY A 136 40.94 1.92 -23.07
N ASN A 137 39.90 1.95 -23.90
CA ASN A 137 39.60 0.92 -24.90
C ASN A 137 39.46 -0.50 -24.32
N LYS A 138 38.81 -0.61 -23.15
CA LYS A 138 38.63 -1.89 -22.46
C LYS A 138 37.39 -2.64 -22.95
N PRO A 139 37.39 -3.99 -23.03
CA PRO A 139 36.17 -4.75 -23.30
C PRO A 139 35.09 -4.45 -22.26
N ALA A 140 33.86 -4.24 -22.72
CA ALA A 140 32.71 -3.98 -21.85
C ALA A 140 31.61 -5.03 -22.03
N VAL A 141 30.96 -5.37 -20.92
CA VAL A 141 29.73 -6.17 -20.88
C VAL A 141 28.57 -5.25 -20.55
N LEU A 142 27.55 -5.19 -21.40
CA LEU A 142 26.30 -4.49 -21.11
C LEU A 142 25.46 -5.33 -20.15
N LEU A 143 25.08 -4.71 -19.04
CA LEU A 143 24.38 -5.33 -17.92
C LEU A 143 22.92 -4.87 -17.79
N GLU A 144 22.65 -3.59 -18.07
CA GLU A 144 21.30 -3.03 -17.95
C GLU A 144 21.05 -1.95 -19.00
N LEU A 145 19.79 -1.84 -19.43
CA LEU A 145 19.25 -0.70 -20.16
C LEU A 145 18.06 -0.14 -19.38
N VAL A 146 18.07 1.17 -19.14
CA VAL A 146 16.97 1.91 -18.52
C VAL A 146 16.54 3.02 -19.47
N ALA A 147 15.30 2.96 -19.94
CA ALA A 147 14.69 4.00 -20.77
C ALA A 147 13.70 4.82 -19.94
N THR A 148 13.67 6.12 -20.17
CA THR A 148 12.78 7.08 -19.51
C THR A 148 12.30 8.13 -20.51
N ASP A 149 11.48 9.06 -20.05
CA ASP A 149 11.01 10.27 -20.77
C ASP A 149 10.30 10.06 -22.11
N GLY A 150 9.88 8.83 -22.40
CA GLY A 150 9.06 8.50 -23.53
C GLY A 150 7.64 9.02 -23.39
N THR A 151 6.99 9.20 -24.53
CA THR A 151 5.59 9.59 -24.58
C THR A 151 4.71 8.36 -24.38
N ALA A 152 3.82 8.40 -23.38
CA ALA A 152 2.85 7.33 -23.19
C ALA A 152 1.88 7.29 -24.38
N ALA A 153 1.73 6.12 -25.00
CA ALA A 153 0.72 5.93 -26.03
C ALA A 153 -0.68 6.03 -25.41
N ALA A 154 -1.62 6.66 -26.13
CA ALA A 154 -3.01 6.70 -25.71
C ALA A 154 -3.55 5.27 -25.64
N THR A 155 -3.90 4.82 -24.43
CA THR A 155 -4.53 3.53 -24.23
C THR A 155 -6.05 3.71 -24.33
N PRO A 156 -6.76 2.91 -25.15
CA PRO A 156 -8.22 2.93 -25.18
C PRO A 156 -8.80 2.71 -23.78
N ALA A 157 -9.99 3.27 -23.54
CA ALA A 157 -10.70 3.02 -22.28
C ALA A 157 -10.96 1.51 -22.12
N PRO A 158 -10.53 0.89 -21.01
CA PRO A 158 -10.73 -0.54 -20.81
C PRO A 158 -12.20 -0.88 -20.54
N GLU A 159 -12.61 -2.10 -20.89
CA GLU A 159 -13.94 -2.65 -20.55
C GLU A 159 -14.17 -2.61 -19.03
N PHE A 160 -13.12 -2.86 -18.24
CA PHE A 160 -13.16 -2.89 -16.78
C PHE A 160 -12.19 -1.86 -16.17
N PRO A 161 -12.58 -0.59 -16.01
CA PRO A 161 -11.70 0.49 -15.53
C PRO A 161 -11.28 0.32 -14.05
N ALA A 162 -12.03 -0.44 -13.26
CA ALA A 162 -11.68 -0.79 -11.88
C ALA A 162 -10.51 -1.79 -11.77
N VAL A 163 -10.17 -2.46 -12.87
CA VAL A 163 -9.09 -3.44 -12.92
C VAL A 163 -7.78 -2.73 -13.23
N GLY A 164 -6.79 -2.93 -12.37
CA GLY A 164 -5.48 -2.30 -12.44
C GLY A 164 -4.33 -3.29 -12.27
N SER A 165 -3.12 -2.83 -12.58
CA SER A 165 -1.91 -3.59 -12.33
C SER A 165 -1.40 -3.37 -10.92
N ILE A 166 -0.88 -4.42 -10.29
CA ILE A 166 -0.14 -4.35 -9.03
C ILE A 166 1.33 -4.59 -9.33
N ALA A 167 2.19 -3.68 -8.88
CA ALA A 167 3.63 -3.86 -8.86
C ALA A 167 4.09 -4.08 -7.40
N VAL A 168 4.77 -5.19 -7.14
CA VAL A 168 5.44 -5.45 -5.85
C VAL A 168 6.94 -5.39 -6.09
N GLY A 169 7.61 -4.41 -5.50
CA GLY A 169 8.97 -4.05 -5.86
C GLY A 169 9.06 -3.27 -7.17
N ALA A 170 10.29 -2.93 -7.58
CA ALA A 170 10.53 -2.24 -8.83
C ALA A 170 10.35 -3.22 -10.02
N PRO A 171 9.40 -2.97 -10.95
CA PRO A 171 9.12 -3.88 -12.06
C PRO A 171 10.37 -4.27 -12.85
N GLY A 172 10.44 -5.53 -13.28
CA GLY A 172 11.58 -6.03 -14.05
C GLY A 172 12.79 -6.46 -13.21
N ARG A 173 12.85 -6.11 -11.93
CA ARG A 173 13.98 -6.45 -11.06
C ARG A 173 13.81 -7.80 -10.37
N ALA A 174 14.93 -8.42 -10.00
CA ALA A 174 14.92 -9.67 -9.25
C ALA A 174 14.07 -9.55 -7.97
N GLY A 175 13.19 -10.54 -7.75
CA GLY A 175 12.28 -10.56 -6.60
C GLY A 175 11.04 -9.67 -6.72
N SER A 176 10.91 -8.87 -7.79
CA SER A 176 9.68 -8.11 -8.04
C SER A 176 8.58 -8.99 -8.65
N ARG A 177 7.33 -8.57 -8.48
CA ARG A 177 6.14 -9.26 -8.99
C ARG A 177 5.22 -8.29 -9.71
N GLY A 178 4.69 -8.74 -10.85
CA GLY A 178 3.58 -8.09 -11.55
C GLY A 178 2.31 -8.90 -11.37
N CYS A 179 1.24 -8.22 -11.01
CA CYS A 179 -0.05 -8.81 -10.71
C CYS A 179 -1.19 -7.95 -11.26
N THR A 180 -2.41 -8.46 -11.12
CA THR A 180 -3.65 -7.73 -11.33
C THR A 180 -4.37 -7.51 -9.99
N GLY A 181 -5.16 -6.45 -9.88
CA GLY A 181 -6.11 -6.25 -8.79
C GLY A 181 -7.35 -5.49 -9.26
N THR A 182 -8.38 -5.47 -8.43
CA THR A 182 -9.64 -4.80 -8.74
C THR A 182 -10.09 -3.87 -7.62
N LEU A 183 -10.39 -2.62 -7.93
CA LEU A 183 -11.06 -1.72 -6.97
C LEU A 183 -12.43 -2.28 -6.60
N VAL A 184 -12.64 -2.56 -5.31
CA VAL A 184 -13.94 -2.89 -4.70
C VAL A 184 -14.48 -1.74 -3.82
N ASP A 185 -13.64 -0.74 -3.58
CA ASP A 185 -13.91 0.54 -2.94
C ASP A 185 -12.81 1.54 -3.40
N PRO A 186 -13.02 2.87 -3.37
CA PRO A 186 -11.98 3.82 -3.78
C PRO A 186 -10.63 3.65 -3.08
N LEU A 187 -10.62 3.09 -1.86
CA LEU A 187 -9.39 2.80 -1.11
C LEU A 187 -8.97 1.33 -1.10
N TRP A 188 -9.80 0.39 -1.59
CA TRP A 188 -9.54 -1.03 -1.43
C TRP A 188 -9.52 -1.79 -2.75
N VAL A 189 -8.43 -2.53 -2.94
CA VAL A 189 -8.20 -3.41 -4.06
C VAL A 189 -8.36 -4.86 -3.60
N LEU A 190 -9.22 -5.63 -4.25
CA LEU A 190 -9.28 -7.07 -4.12
C LEU A 190 -8.28 -7.72 -5.08
N THR A 191 -7.43 -8.60 -4.56
CA THR A 191 -6.38 -9.31 -5.32
C THR A 191 -6.06 -10.66 -4.66
N SER A 192 -5.05 -11.38 -5.16
CA SER A 192 -4.51 -12.62 -4.59
C SER A 192 -3.40 -12.29 -3.58
N ALA A 193 -3.34 -13.05 -2.48
CA ALA A 193 -2.24 -12.96 -1.52
C ALA A 193 -0.91 -13.41 -2.16
N GLY A 194 -0.97 -14.30 -3.16
CA GLY A 194 0.15 -14.72 -4.01
C GLY A 194 0.88 -13.59 -4.74
N CYS A 195 0.25 -12.41 -4.87
CA CYS A 195 0.92 -11.22 -5.38
C CYS A 195 2.04 -10.70 -4.48
N PHE A 196 1.99 -10.99 -3.18
CA PHE A 196 2.92 -10.45 -2.18
C PHE A 196 3.86 -11.52 -1.59
N THR A 197 3.60 -12.80 -1.88
CA THR A 197 4.37 -13.93 -1.33
C THR A 197 4.22 -15.18 -2.20
N ASP A 198 5.19 -16.10 -2.15
CA ASP A 198 5.05 -17.44 -2.75
C ASP A 198 4.20 -18.40 -1.92
N ALA A 199 3.92 -18.05 -0.66
CA ALA A 199 3.11 -18.83 0.27
C ALA A 199 1.89 -18.02 0.72
N PRO A 200 0.82 -17.93 -0.11
CA PRO A 200 -0.36 -17.10 0.14
C PRO A 200 -0.96 -17.27 1.54
N ASP A 201 -1.04 -18.52 2.02
CA ASP A 201 -1.64 -18.88 3.31
C ASP A 201 -0.86 -18.34 4.53
N SER A 202 0.36 -17.83 4.31
CA SER A 202 1.25 -17.28 5.34
C SER A 202 1.46 -15.77 5.24
N LEU A 203 0.75 -15.08 4.34
CA LEU A 203 0.86 -13.63 4.21
C LEU A 203 0.43 -12.96 5.52
N ALA A 204 1.29 -12.12 6.08
CA ALA A 204 0.97 -11.35 7.27
C ALA A 204 0.07 -10.15 6.93
N ALA A 205 -0.86 -9.83 7.83
CA ALA A 205 -1.61 -8.59 7.77
C ALA A 205 -0.72 -7.39 8.15
N GLY A 206 -1.04 -6.20 7.62
CA GLY A 206 -0.29 -4.96 7.88
C GLY A 206 0.40 -4.43 6.63
N ALA A 207 1.44 -3.61 6.79
CA ALA A 207 2.15 -3.01 5.66
C ALA A 207 2.82 -4.08 4.76
N PRO A 208 2.83 -3.92 3.43
CA PRO A 208 3.59 -4.80 2.55
C PRO A 208 5.08 -4.83 2.93
N GLY A 209 5.69 -6.02 2.93
CA GLY A 209 7.12 -6.18 3.22
C GLY A 209 8.05 -5.57 2.16
N VAL A 210 7.52 -5.31 0.96
CA VAL A 210 8.20 -4.63 -0.15
C VAL A 210 7.29 -3.52 -0.66
N LYS A 211 7.87 -2.36 -1.01
CA LYS A 211 7.11 -1.26 -1.60
C LYS A 211 6.28 -1.76 -2.77
N SER A 212 4.98 -1.50 -2.71
CA SER A 212 4.01 -1.98 -3.69
C SER A 212 3.09 -0.85 -4.12
N SER A 213 2.63 -0.88 -5.37
CA SER A 213 1.68 0.09 -5.89
C SER A 213 0.60 -0.57 -6.74
N PHE A 214 -0.53 0.09 -6.85
CA PHE A 214 -1.65 -0.28 -7.71
C PHE A 214 -1.88 0.83 -8.74
N THR A 215 -2.08 0.45 -10.00
CA THR A 215 -2.29 1.40 -11.10
C THR A 215 -3.60 1.14 -11.82
N ALA A 216 -4.55 2.08 -11.71
CA ALA A 216 -5.85 2.05 -12.41
C ALA A 216 -6.32 3.47 -12.74
N GLY A 217 -7.14 3.63 -13.78
CA GLY A 217 -7.67 4.94 -14.18
C GLY A 217 -6.59 5.98 -14.50
N GLY A 218 -5.41 5.55 -14.97
CA GLY A 218 -4.26 6.42 -15.25
C GLY A 218 -3.53 6.92 -14.01
N ARG A 219 -3.78 6.36 -12.83
CA ARG A 219 -3.17 6.78 -11.55
C ARG A 219 -2.46 5.59 -10.92
N SER A 220 -1.26 5.82 -10.41
CA SER A 220 -0.50 4.85 -9.61
C SER A 220 -0.50 5.32 -8.15
N VAL A 221 -0.91 4.44 -7.24
CA VAL A 221 -1.01 4.74 -5.80
C VAL A 221 -0.32 3.63 -5.00
N ASP A 222 0.44 4.02 -3.99
CA ASP A 222 1.10 3.07 -3.08
C ASP A 222 0.07 2.24 -2.30
N ILE A 223 0.37 0.96 -2.09
CA ILE A 223 -0.37 0.06 -1.22
C ILE A 223 0.27 0.13 0.17
N VAL A 224 -0.53 0.43 1.20
CA VAL A 224 -0.04 0.72 2.56
C VAL A 224 -0.49 -0.31 3.60
N GLU A 225 -1.49 -1.14 3.28
CA GLU A 225 -2.01 -2.15 4.19
C GLU A 225 -2.50 -3.36 3.40
N LEU A 226 -2.20 -4.56 3.90
CA LEU A 226 -2.68 -5.85 3.43
C LEU A 226 -3.56 -6.48 4.50
N VAL A 227 -4.72 -6.94 4.09
CA VAL A 227 -5.63 -7.76 4.88
C VAL A 227 -5.78 -9.07 4.10
N PRO A 228 -5.04 -10.14 4.43
CA PRO A 228 -5.13 -11.43 3.75
C PRO A 228 -6.30 -12.28 4.29
N ARG A 229 -6.80 -13.20 3.46
CA ARG A 229 -7.64 -14.33 3.90
C ARG A 229 -6.77 -15.52 4.29
N GLY A 230 -7.14 -16.19 5.38
CA GLY A 230 -6.43 -17.38 5.86
C GLY A 230 -6.93 -18.71 5.31
N ASP A 231 -8.07 -18.72 4.59
CA ASP A 231 -8.71 -19.94 4.08
C ASP A 231 -8.60 -20.11 2.57
N ARG A 232 -8.17 -19.07 1.84
CA ARG A 232 -8.04 -19.05 0.37
C ARG A 232 -7.12 -17.92 -0.08
N ASP A 233 -6.58 -18.06 -1.29
CA ASP A 233 -5.66 -17.07 -1.88
C ASP A 233 -6.38 -15.79 -2.33
N THR A 234 -6.76 -14.95 -1.37
CA THR A 234 -7.25 -13.59 -1.59
C THR A 234 -6.71 -12.62 -0.53
N ALA A 235 -6.56 -11.36 -0.92
CA ALA A 235 -6.19 -10.26 -0.05
C ALA A 235 -6.92 -8.99 -0.46
N LEU A 236 -7.22 -8.16 0.53
CA LEU A 236 -7.58 -6.77 0.35
C LEU A 236 -6.33 -5.92 0.56
N ALA A 237 -6.04 -5.04 -0.39
CA ALA A 237 -4.93 -4.11 -0.34
C ALA A 237 -5.47 -2.68 -0.24
N ARG A 238 -5.12 -1.96 0.83
CA ARG A 238 -5.50 -0.56 1.03
C ARG A 238 -4.53 0.37 0.31
N LEU A 239 -5.08 1.33 -0.40
CA LEU A 239 -4.34 2.39 -1.07
C LEU A 239 -3.99 3.54 -0.11
N ALA A 240 -2.87 4.21 -0.37
CA ALA A 240 -2.45 5.41 0.39
C ALA A 240 -3.42 6.59 0.20
N THR A 241 -3.96 6.73 -1.01
CA THR A 241 -4.98 7.74 -1.37
C THR A 241 -6.08 7.08 -2.21
N PRO A 242 -7.33 7.55 -2.13
CA PRO A 242 -8.41 6.99 -2.93
C PRO A 242 -8.21 7.19 -4.44
N ILE A 243 -8.62 6.21 -5.25
CA ILE A 243 -8.79 6.41 -6.70
C ILE A 243 -10.23 6.85 -6.96
N SER A 244 -10.39 8.14 -7.27
CA SER A 244 -11.68 8.74 -7.65
C SER A 244 -11.97 8.60 -9.14
N GLY A 245 -13.25 8.73 -9.54
CA GLY A 245 -13.68 8.70 -10.94
C GLY A 245 -13.70 7.30 -11.58
N VAL A 246 -13.36 6.26 -10.82
CA VAL A 246 -13.42 4.86 -11.24
C VAL A 246 -14.47 4.14 -10.39
N ALA A 247 -15.54 3.66 -11.02
CA ALA A 247 -16.59 2.91 -10.31
C ALA A 247 -16.06 1.54 -9.87
N PRO A 248 -16.03 1.22 -8.56
CA PRO A 248 -15.57 -0.08 -8.09
C PRO A 248 -16.48 -1.24 -8.54
N LEU A 249 -15.90 -2.42 -8.73
CA LEU A 249 -16.64 -3.65 -9.01
C LEU A 249 -17.16 -4.28 -7.71
N LYS A 250 -18.30 -4.95 -7.79
CA LYS A 250 -18.91 -5.62 -6.63
C LYS A 250 -18.52 -7.09 -6.62
N ALA A 251 -18.26 -7.63 -5.42
CA ALA A 251 -18.23 -9.07 -5.22
C ALA A 251 -19.66 -9.63 -5.40
N ALA A 252 -19.78 -10.70 -6.18
CA ALA A 252 -21.01 -11.46 -6.29
C ALA A 252 -21.40 -12.01 -4.91
N THR A 253 -22.68 -12.14 -4.63
CA THR A 253 -23.19 -12.81 -3.41
C THR A 253 -23.81 -14.17 -3.71
N ALA A 254 -24.05 -14.46 -4.99
CA ALA A 254 -24.50 -15.75 -5.46
C ALA A 254 -23.30 -16.63 -5.82
N ALA A 255 -23.35 -17.90 -5.41
CA ALA A 255 -22.35 -18.89 -5.77
C ALA A 255 -22.27 -19.08 -7.30
N ALA A 256 -21.05 -19.28 -7.80
CA ALA A 256 -20.82 -19.61 -9.20
C ALA A 256 -21.54 -20.92 -9.58
N THR A 257 -21.98 -21.03 -10.84
CA THR A 257 -22.58 -22.27 -11.37
C THR A 257 -21.66 -22.89 -12.41
N GLY A 258 -21.38 -24.19 -12.30
CA GLY A 258 -20.58 -24.94 -13.26
C GLY A 258 -21.11 -24.80 -14.70
N GLY A 259 -20.20 -24.62 -15.65
CA GLY A 259 -20.50 -24.37 -17.06
C GLY A 259 -20.85 -22.91 -17.40
N SER A 260 -20.96 -22.01 -16.41
CA SER A 260 -21.27 -20.61 -16.67
C SER A 260 -20.13 -19.89 -17.40
N ALA A 261 -20.49 -19.02 -18.34
CA ALA A 261 -19.53 -18.16 -19.02
C ALA A 261 -19.13 -16.99 -18.12
N VAL A 262 -17.83 -16.73 -18.06
CA VAL A 262 -17.21 -15.64 -17.29
C VAL A 262 -16.09 -15.00 -18.10
N LYS A 263 -15.69 -13.80 -17.71
CA LYS A 263 -14.52 -13.11 -18.25
C LYS A 263 -13.44 -12.98 -17.19
N VAL A 264 -12.19 -13.25 -17.54
CA VAL A 264 -11.03 -12.82 -16.75
C VAL A 264 -10.53 -11.51 -17.35
N ALA A 265 -10.40 -10.48 -16.54
CA ALA A 265 -9.84 -9.18 -16.95
C ALA A 265 -8.51 -8.96 -16.22
N GLY A 266 -7.38 -8.89 -16.93
CA GLY A 266 -6.09 -8.81 -16.26
C GLY A 266 -4.98 -8.21 -17.11
N PHE A 267 -3.82 -8.01 -16.47
CA PHE A 267 -2.64 -7.42 -17.09
C PHE A 267 -1.62 -8.48 -17.53
N GLY A 268 -1.96 -9.77 -17.45
CA GLY A 268 -1.05 -10.86 -17.78
C GLY A 268 -0.70 -10.99 -19.26
N ARG A 269 0.34 -11.77 -19.52
CA ARG A 269 0.90 -12.03 -20.85
C ARG A 269 -0.14 -12.58 -21.81
N THR A 270 -0.06 -12.24 -23.09
CA THR A 270 -0.78 -12.94 -24.16
C THR A 270 0.11 -14.03 -24.78
N ALA A 271 -0.34 -14.66 -25.86
CA ALA A 271 0.51 -15.55 -26.66
C ALA A 271 1.73 -14.84 -27.28
N THR A 272 1.65 -13.52 -27.51
CA THR A 272 2.65 -12.74 -28.25
C THR A 272 3.12 -11.48 -27.54
N SER A 273 2.43 -11.06 -26.47
CA SER A 273 2.78 -9.87 -25.70
C SER A 273 3.05 -10.22 -24.24
N TRP A 274 4.11 -9.66 -23.68
CA TRP A 274 4.42 -9.73 -22.25
C TRP A 274 3.38 -9.01 -21.37
N GLY A 275 2.57 -8.11 -21.94
CA GLY A 275 1.54 -7.39 -21.18
C GLY A 275 2.09 -6.31 -20.22
N THR A 276 1.13 -5.63 -19.59
CA THR A 276 1.20 -4.57 -18.56
C THR A 276 1.20 -3.08 -18.93
N GLY A 277 1.31 -2.68 -20.21
CA GLY A 277 1.31 -1.24 -20.60
C GLY A 277 0.05 -0.69 -21.28
N SER A 278 -0.85 -1.56 -21.75
CA SER A 278 -1.96 -1.19 -22.67
C SER A 278 -3.36 -1.38 -22.06
N GLY A 279 -3.46 -1.33 -20.73
CA GLY A 279 -4.70 -1.58 -19.99
C GLY A 279 -5.01 -3.07 -19.79
N PRO A 280 -6.03 -3.42 -18.98
CA PRO A 280 -6.42 -4.80 -18.76
C PRO A 280 -7.01 -5.40 -20.04
N ARG A 281 -6.58 -6.62 -20.36
CA ARG A 281 -7.15 -7.43 -21.44
C ARG A 281 -8.16 -8.41 -20.87
N THR A 282 -9.11 -8.81 -21.71
CA THR A 282 -10.14 -9.77 -21.33
C THR A 282 -9.97 -11.10 -22.06
N THR A 283 -10.27 -12.21 -21.37
CA THR A 283 -10.40 -13.53 -21.99
C THR A 283 -11.64 -14.23 -21.46
N ASN A 284 -12.38 -14.88 -22.37
CA ASN A 284 -13.58 -15.64 -22.01
C ASN A 284 -13.19 -17.00 -21.45
N GLN A 285 -13.73 -17.35 -20.28
CA GLN A 285 -13.53 -18.62 -19.61
C GLN A 285 -14.90 -19.25 -19.29
N THR A 286 -14.89 -20.53 -18.95
CA THR A 286 -16.02 -21.25 -18.37
C THR A 286 -15.67 -21.71 -16.96
N ILE A 287 -16.66 -21.63 -16.05
CA ILE A 287 -16.53 -22.18 -14.70
C ILE A 287 -16.54 -23.71 -14.77
N GLY A 288 -15.50 -24.33 -14.23
CA GLY A 288 -15.35 -25.77 -14.13
C GLY A 288 -15.84 -26.31 -12.78
N ALA A 289 -15.03 -27.18 -12.18
CA ALA A 289 -15.32 -27.72 -10.86
C ALA A 289 -15.29 -26.61 -9.80
N ILE A 290 -16.13 -26.77 -8.78
CA ILE A 290 -16.32 -25.80 -7.70
C ILE A 290 -16.06 -26.52 -6.39
N SER A 291 -15.15 -25.98 -5.59
CA SER A 291 -14.88 -26.41 -4.22
C SER A 291 -15.40 -25.38 -3.23
N ALA A 292 -15.17 -25.59 -1.93
CA ALA A 292 -15.57 -24.64 -0.89
C ALA A 292 -14.95 -23.24 -1.11
N THR A 293 -13.69 -23.19 -1.52
CA THR A 293 -12.90 -21.95 -1.56
C THR A 293 -12.43 -21.54 -2.96
N ALA A 294 -12.59 -22.42 -3.97
CA ALA A 294 -12.07 -22.19 -5.32
C ALA A 294 -13.04 -22.63 -6.42
N VAL A 295 -12.88 -21.99 -7.59
CA VAL A 295 -13.47 -22.39 -8.87
C VAL A 295 -12.36 -22.66 -9.87
N ASP A 296 -12.49 -23.75 -10.61
CA ASP A 296 -11.63 -24.01 -11.75
C ASP A 296 -12.13 -23.23 -12.97
N LEU A 297 -11.20 -22.84 -13.83
CA LEU A 297 -11.44 -22.08 -15.04
C LEU A 297 -10.86 -22.84 -16.23
N SER A 298 -11.61 -22.84 -17.33
CA SER A 298 -11.14 -23.34 -18.61
C SER A 298 -11.37 -22.29 -19.69
N PRO A 299 -10.44 -22.11 -20.64
CA PRO A 299 -10.69 -21.20 -21.76
C PRO A 299 -11.91 -21.65 -22.56
N ALA A 300 -12.80 -20.70 -22.88
CA ALA A 300 -13.85 -20.96 -23.85
C ALA A 300 -13.23 -21.33 -25.22
N THR A 301 -13.99 -21.97 -26.09
CA THR A 301 -13.50 -22.37 -27.43
C THR A 301 -12.90 -21.17 -28.18
N GLY A 302 -11.60 -21.26 -28.50
CA GLY A 302 -10.86 -20.20 -29.20
C GLY A 302 -10.42 -19.02 -28.32
N ALA A 303 -10.69 -19.04 -27.01
CA ALA A 303 -10.25 -18.02 -26.07
C ALA A 303 -8.83 -18.30 -25.55
N ALA A 304 -8.16 -17.24 -25.09
CA ALA A 304 -6.82 -17.32 -24.53
C ALA A 304 -6.84 -17.92 -23.11
N PRO A 305 -5.77 -18.62 -22.69
CA PRO A 305 -5.57 -19.00 -21.29
C PRO A 305 -5.35 -17.79 -20.38
N VAL A 306 -5.44 -18.04 -19.08
CA VAL A 306 -4.90 -17.18 -18.01
C VAL A 306 -3.37 -17.33 -18.01
N CYS A 307 -2.65 -16.22 -17.88
CA CYS A 307 -1.20 -16.16 -18.02
C CYS A 307 -0.51 -15.42 -16.87
N ALA A 308 0.81 -15.53 -16.78
CA ALA A 308 1.63 -14.74 -15.86
C ALA A 308 1.25 -13.25 -15.89
N GLY A 309 1.00 -12.67 -14.72
CA GLY A 309 0.46 -11.33 -14.49
C GLY A 309 -1.05 -11.27 -14.24
N ASP A 310 -1.80 -12.36 -14.53
CA ASP A 310 -3.24 -12.43 -14.26
C ASP A 310 -3.55 -12.88 -12.82
N THR A 311 -2.58 -13.29 -11.99
CA THR A 311 -2.84 -13.48 -10.56
C THR A 311 -3.43 -12.20 -9.95
N GLY A 312 -4.53 -12.37 -9.22
CA GLY A 312 -5.33 -11.28 -8.65
C GLY A 312 -6.39 -10.69 -9.61
N ALA A 313 -6.44 -11.14 -10.86
CA ALA A 313 -7.47 -10.70 -11.82
C ALA A 313 -8.87 -11.14 -11.37
N PRO A 314 -9.90 -10.29 -11.53
CA PRO A 314 -11.26 -10.69 -11.28
C PRO A 314 -11.76 -11.63 -12.37
N VAL A 315 -12.43 -12.69 -11.94
CA VAL A 315 -13.35 -13.47 -12.75
C VAL A 315 -14.70 -12.79 -12.66
N VAL A 316 -15.18 -12.22 -13.76
CA VAL A 316 -16.39 -11.41 -13.83
C VAL A 316 -17.50 -12.20 -14.51
N ASN A 317 -18.67 -12.26 -13.87
CA ASN A 317 -19.86 -12.91 -14.43
C ASN A 317 -20.56 -11.99 -15.47
N THR A 318 -21.67 -12.45 -16.05
CA THR A 318 -22.42 -11.68 -17.04
C THR A 318 -23.16 -10.46 -16.47
N THR A 319 -23.32 -10.35 -15.16
CA THR A 319 -23.90 -9.18 -14.47
C THR A 319 -22.85 -8.11 -14.13
N GLY A 320 -21.56 -8.38 -14.40
CA GLY A 320 -20.48 -7.46 -14.08
C GLY A 320 -19.98 -7.57 -12.62
N GLU A 321 -20.29 -8.66 -11.93
CA GLU A 321 -19.85 -8.91 -10.55
C GLU A 321 -18.66 -9.89 -10.53
N ILE A 322 -17.78 -9.70 -9.54
CA ILE A 322 -16.62 -10.56 -9.32
C ILE A 322 -17.13 -11.87 -8.71
N THR A 323 -16.92 -13.00 -9.38
CA THR A 323 -17.25 -14.34 -8.86
C THR A 323 -16.02 -15.08 -8.31
N GLY A 324 -14.82 -14.66 -8.73
CA GLY A 324 -13.57 -15.20 -8.22
C GLY A 324 -12.38 -14.27 -8.45
N VAL A 325 -11.26 -14.58 -7.81
CA VAL A 325 -9.97 -13.90 -7.97
C VAL A 325 -8.97 -14.94 -8.47
N VAL A 326 -8.40 -14.73 -9.66
CA VAL A 326 -7.43 -15.65 -10.25
C VAL A 326 -6.23 -15.83 -9.32
N SER A 327 -5.84 -17.08 -9.10
CA SER A 327 -4.69 -17.45 -8.27
C SER A 327 -3.62 -18.14 -9.11
N ARG A 328 -3.99 -19.26 -9.75
CA ARG A 328 -3.06 -20.20 -10.40
C ARG A 328 -3.45 -20.48 -11.84
N ALA A 329 -2.47 -20.78 -12.69
CA ALA A 329 -2.71 -21.20 -14.08
C ALA A 329 -1.58 -22.08 -14.60
N TRP A 330 -1.91 -23.03 -15.48
CA TRP A 330 -0.93 -23.86 -16.19
C TRP A 330 -0.28 -23.14 -17.39
N GLN A 331 -0.94 -22.11 -17.94
CA GLN A 331 -0.36 -21.15 -18.88
C GLN A 331 0.06 -21.70 -20.26
N ALA A 332 -0.36 -22.92 -20.66
CA ALA A 332 -0.09 -23.40 -22.01
C ALA A 332 -0.64 -22.43 -23.07
N GLY A 333 0.22 -21.95 -23.96
CA GLY A 333 -0.11 -20.94 -24.99
C GLY A 333 0.17 -19.49 -24.58
N CYS A 334 0.68 -19.24 -23.37
CA CYS A 334 1.18 -17.92 -22.94
C CYS A 334 2.64 -17.70 -23.37
N LEU A 335 3.00 -16.44 -23.65
CA LEU A 335 4.37 -16.07 -24.04
C LEU A 335 5.40 -16.48 -22.97
N GLY A 336 6.45 -17.18 -23.39
CA GLY A 336 7.52 -17.68 -22.51
C GLY A 336 7.19 -18.97 -21.77
N THR A 337 6.01 -19.56 -21.99
CA THR A 337 5.69 -20.91 -21.48
C THR A 337 6.22 -21.97 -22.45
N PRO A 338 6.94 -23.01 -21.98
CA PRO A 338 7.46 -24.07 -22.85
C PRO A 338 6.34 -24.77 -23.63
N ALA A 339 6.59 -25.08 -24.91
CA ALA A 339 5.62 -25.80 -25.76
C ALA A 339 5.27 -27.21 -25.27
N SER A 340 6.03 -27.77 -24.33
CA SER A 340 5.75 -29.05 -23.68
C SER A 340 4.63 -28.97 -22.64
N GLU A 341 4.30 -27.78 -22.14
CA GLU A 341 3.13 -27.58 -21.29
C GLU A 341 1.88 -27.42 -22.16
N THR A 342 0.93 -28.34 -21.99
CA THR A 342 -0.28 -28.41 -22.80
C THR A 342 -1.55 -28.09 -22.01
N ARG A 343 -1.46 -27.96 -20.68
CA ARG A 343 -2.61 -27.68 -19.82
C ARG A 343 -2.92 -26.19 -19.83
N THR A 344 -4.18 -25.85 -20.08
CA THR A 344 -4.66 -24.46 -20.18
C THR A 344 -5.52 -24.03 -18.99
N GLY A 345 -5.86 -24.98 -18.11
CA GLY A 345 -6.71 -24.74 -16.95
C GLY A 345 -6.08 -23.75 -15.95
N ALA A 346 -6.96 -23.05 -15.24
CA ALA A 346 -6.61 -22.11 -14.19
C ALA A 346 -7.54 -22.29 -12.99
N GLN A 347 -7.22 -21.64 -11.88
CA GLN A 347 -8.02 -21.67 -10.66
C GLN A 347 -8.12 -20.26 -10.07
N ALA A 348 -9.31 -19.93 -9.60
CA ALA A 348 -9.61 -18.69 -8.90
C ALA A 348 -10.20 -18.97 -7.52
N ALA A 349 -9.85 -18.15 -6.54
CA ALA A 349 -10.47 -18.16 -5.22
C ALA A 349 -11.87 -17.55 -5.28
N ARG A 350 -12.85 -18.21 -4.66
CA ARG A 350 -14.25 -17.77 -4.60
C ARG A 350 -14.42 -16.54 -3.73
N VAL A 351 -15.34 -15.66 -4.13
CA VAL A 351 -15.65 -14.42 -3.39
C VAL A 351 -17.08 -14.32 -2.86
N ASP A 352 -17.95 -15.27 -3.20
CA ASP A 352 -19.39 -15.17 -2.93
C ASP A 352 -19.77 -15.19 -1.43
N ASP A 353 -18.89 -15.72 -0.60
CA ASP A 353 -19.00 -15.78 0.86
C ASP A 353 -18.12 -14.74 1.59
N LEU A 354 -17.45 -13.83 0.85
CA LEU A 354 -16.50 -12.87 1.43
C LEU A 354 -17.12 -11.55 1.90
N GLY A 355 -18.44 -11.35 1.76
CA GLY A 355 -19.11 -10.10 2.12
C GLY A 355 -18.88 -9.65 3.57
N ALA A 356 -18.89 -10.57 4.52
CA ALA A 356 -18.64 -10.29 5.94
C ALA A 356 -17.18 -9.91 6.24
N TRP A 357 -16.25 -10.25 5.35
CA TRP A 357 -14.84 -9.89 5.45
C TRP A 357 -14.52 -8.59 4.72
N ILE A 358 -15.13 -8.34 3.55
CA ILE A 358 -14.91 -7.14 2.74
C ILE A 358 -15.60 -5.92 3.37
N THR A 359 -16.86 -6.04 3.77
CA THR A 359 -17.68 -4.90 4.20
C THR A 359 -17.08 -4.11 5.37
N PRO A 360 -16.54 -4.74 6.43
CA PRO A 360 -15.89 -3.99 7.50
C PRO A 360 -14.69 -3.15 7.03
N GLN A 361 -13.96 -3.60 6.00
CA GLN A 361 -12.79 -2.87 5.48
C GLN A 361 -13.22 -1.66 4.64
N THR A 362 -14.17 -1.85 3.72
CA THR A 362 -14.69 -0.79 2.84
C THR A 362 -15.64 0.18 3.54
N SER A 363 -16.02 -0.11 4.79
CA SER A 363 -16.78 0.82 5.65
C SER A 363 -15.92 1.55 6.67
N ARG A 364 -14.60 1.34 6.67
CA ARG A 364 -13.68 2.06 7.56
C ARG A 364 -13.79 3.56 7.37
N VAL A 365 -13.60 4.24 8.49
CA VAL A 365 -13.52 5.69 8.58
C VAL A 365 -12.09 6.06 8.90
N PHE A 366 -11.66 7.19 8.37
CA PHE A 366 -10.27 7.64 8.44
C PHE A 366 -10.24 9.07 8.93
N ASP A 367 -9.14 9.43 9.58
CA ASP A 367 -8.79 10.83 9.74
C ASP A 367 -8.11 11.31 8.47
N LEU A 368 -8.36 12.56 8.10
CA LEU A 368 -7.75 13.18 6.92
C LEU A 368 -6.62 14.08 7.38
N LEU A 369 -5.43 13.50 7.49
CA LEU A 369 -4.23 14.16 7.99
C LEU A 369 -3.60 15.03 6.90
N ASN A 370 -3.34 16.30 7.21
CA ASN A 370 -2.42 17.14 6.46
C ASN A 370 -0.98 16.93 6.99
N PRO A 371 -0.06 16.29 6.24
CA PRO A 371 1.26 15.96 6.74
C PRO A 371 2.12 17.17 7.10
N ALA A 372 1.91 18.31 6.44
CA ALA A 372 2.71 19.51 6.64
C ALA A 372 2.43 20.18 8.00
N SER A 373 1.18 20.20 8.43
CA SER A 373 0.76 20.74 9.73
C SER A 373 0.78 19.71 10.86
N GLY A 374 0.74 18.41 10.53
CA GLY A 374 0.55 17.33 11.51
C GLY A 374 -0.87 17.27 12.08
N ARG A 375 -1.84 17.93 11.41
CA ARG A 375 -3.22 18.10 11.89
C ARG A 375 -4.22 17.41 10.98
N CYS A 376 -5.32 16.99 11.57
CA CYS A 376 -6.43 16.36 10.88
C CYS A 376 -7.50 17.39 10.50
N LEU A 377 -8.22 17.11 9.41
CA LEU A 377 -9.49 17.78 9.16
C LEU A 377 -10.45 17.46 10.29
N ASN A 378 -10.98 18.49 10.94
CA ASN A 378 -11.71 18.35 12.19
C ASN A 378 -12.96 19.23 12.16
N LEU A 379 -14.09 18.68 12.58
CA LEU A 379 -15.32 19.43 12.82
C LEU A 379 -15.16 20.24 14.12
N ALA A 380 -15.26 21.58 14.01
CA ALA A 380 -15.06 22.45 15.16
C ALA A 380 -16.01 22.10 16.33
N GLY A 381 -15.45 21.96 17.54
CA GLY A 381 -16.17 21.64 18.77
C GLY A 381 -16.46 20.15 18.98
N ALA A 382 -16.96 19.80 20.18
CA ALA A 382 -17.22 18.41 20.59
C ALA A 382 -18.58 17.85 20.09
N GLY A 383 -19.35 18.63 19.33
CA GLY A 383 -20.64 18.25 18.79
C GLY A 383 -21.83 18.54 19.73
N PRO A 384 -23.07 18.20 19.30
CA PRO A 384 -23.40 17.64 17.98
C PRO A 384 -23.13 18.62 16.83
N TRP A 385 -22.70 18.12 15.67
CA TRP A 385 -22.35 18.97 14.52
C TRP A 385 -23.52 19.11 13.54
N GLY A 386 -24.03 20.34 13.39
CA GLY A 386 -25.10 20.69 12.47
C GLY A 386 -24.61 21.21 11.12
N ASN A 387 -25.56 21.66 10.30
CA ASN A 387 -25.26 22.35 9.05
C ASN A 387 -24.48 23.64 9.32
N GLU A 388 -23.58 23.97 8.40
CA GLU A 388 -22.64 25.10 8.49
C GLU A 388 -21.57 24.99 9.57
N ASN A 389 -21.44 23.84 10.24
CA ASN A 389 -20.35 23.63 11.19
C ASN A 389 -18.99 23.79 10.47
N PRO A 390 -18.09 24.66 10.96
CA PRO A 390 -16.79 24.85 10.33
C PRO A 390 -15.94 23.57 10.34
N VAL A 391 -15.20 23.36 9.24
CA VAL A 391 -14.08 22.41 9.21
C VAL A 391 -12.78 23.20 9.44
N ILE A 392 -11.96 22.71 10.34
CA ILE A 392 -10.70 23.32 10.76
C ILE A 392 -9.57 22.29 10.70
N ALA A 393 -8.33 22.76 10.66
CA ALA A 393 -7.18 21.93 11.00
C ALA A 393 -7.01 21.91 12.52
N PHE A 394 -6.97 20.70 13.10
CA PHE A 394 -6.81 20.49 14.54
C PHE A 394 -5.93 19.26 14.81
N ASP A 395 -5.25 19.23 15.94
CA ASP A 395 -4.42 18.09 16.33
C ASP A 395 -5.27 16.81 16.36
N CYS A 396 -4.75 15.74 15.75
CA CYS A 396 -5.45 14.48 15.62
C CYS A 396 -5.59 13.78 16.98
N THR A 397 -6.80 13.34 17.31
CA THR A 397 -7.20 12.76 18.59
C THR A 397 -7.78 11.34 18.39
N LEU A 398 -7.22 10.35 19.06
CA LEU A 398 -7.59 8.95 18.82
C LEU A 398 -9.05 8.67 19.20
N GLY A 399 -9.81 8.20 18.22
CA GLY A 399 -11.24 7.89 18.32
C GLY A 399 -12.17 9.10 18.56
N ALA A 400 -11.70 10.33 18.30
CA ALA A 400 -12.58 11.49 18.25
C ALA A 400 -13.50 11.43 17.02
N ASP A 401 -14.80 11.59 17.22
CA ASP A 401 -15.80 11.47 16.15
C ASP A 401 -15.78 12.65 15.17
N ASN A 402 -15.34 13.83 15.58
CA ASN A 402 -15.28 15.05 14.77
C ASN A 402 -14.28 14.99 13.62
N GLU A 403 -13.40 14.01 13.56
CA GLU A 403 -12.36 13.93 12.54
C GLU A 403 -12.40 12.65 11.72
N LYS A 404 -13.38 11.79 11.99
CA LYS A 404 -13.65 10.61 11.18
C LYS A 404 -14.43 10.96 9.93
N PHE A 405 -13.93 10.52 8.79
CA PHE A 405 -14.61 10.61 7.50
C PHE A 405 -14.62 9.25 6.80
N ARG A 406 -15.80 8.86 6.32
CA ARG A 406 -15.96 7.82 5.31
C ARG A 406 -15.77 8.44 3.93
N ILE A 407 -14.87 7.86 3.14
CA ILE A 407 -14.68 8.20 1.74
C ILE A 407 -15.61 7.32 0.91
N THR A 408 -16.48 7.92 0.10
CA THR A 408 -17.46 7.17 -0.70
C THR A 408 -17.08 7.09 -2.17
N ALA A 409 -17.57 6.06 -2.87
CA ALA A 409 -17.35 5.88 -4.29
C ALA A 409 -17.92 7.02 -5.16
N ASP A 410 -18.97 7.69 -4.68
CA ASP A 410 -19.56 8.86 -5.32
C ASP A 410 -18.87 10.18 -4.91
N GLY A 411 -17.67 10.12 -4.32
CA GLY A 411 -16.81 11.27 -4.07
C GLY A 411 -17.17 12.14 -2.88
N GLN A 412 -17.97 11.65 -1.93
CA GLN A 412 -18.27 12.39 -0.69
C GLN A 412 -17.29 11.99 0.42
N LEU A 413 -17.07 12.93 1.34
CA LEU A 413 -16.39 12.71 2.60
C LEU A 413 -17.43 12.87 3.71
N ARG A 414 -17.92 11.76 4.25
CA ARG A 414 -19.06 11.74 5.20
C ARG A 414 -18.58 11.54 6.62
N ASN A 415 -18.98 12.40 7.53
CA ASN A 415 -18.76 12.15 8.94
C ASN A 415 -19.81 11.13 9.45
N PRO A 416 -19.39 9.95 9.97
CA PRO A 416 -20.31 8.85 10.28
C PRO A 416 -21.27 9.19 11.43
N VAL A 417 -20.86 10.04 12.36
CA VAL A 417 -21.62 10.36 13.59
C VAL A 417 -22.70 11.40 13.32
N SER A 418 -22.39 12.45 12.57
CA SER A 418 -23.39 13.44 12.15
C SER A 418 -24.25 12.97 10.97
N GLY A 419 -23.78 12.01 10.17
CA GLY A 419 -24.42 11.58 8.91
C GLY A 419 -24.31 12.60 7.77
N ARG A 420 -23.50 13.65 7.96
CA ARG A 420 -23.36 14.78 7.04
C ARG A 420 -22.11 14.70 6.17
N CYS A 421 -22.10 15.49 5.11
CA CYS A 421 -21.03 15.56 4.12
C CYS A 421 -20.17 16.81 4.36
N LEU A 422 -18.87 16.66 4.15
CA LEU A 422 -17.97 17.79 3.93
C LEU A 422 -18.44 18.53 2.67
N ASN A 423 -18.50 19.85 2.72
CA ASN A 423 -19.23 20.66 1.75
C ASN A 423 -18.51 22.01 1.54
N VAL A 424 -18.39 22.43 0.29
CA VAL A 424 -17.98 23.80 -0.06
C VAL A 424 -19.16 24.73 0.21
N LYS A 425 -18.99 25.70 1.11
CA LYS A 425 -20.09 26.58 1.54
C LYS A 425 -20.77 27.26 0.35
N GLY A 426 -22.10 27.11 0.30
CA GLY A 426 -22.97 27.64 -0.76
C GLY A 426 -23.17 26.65 -1.91
N ALA A 427 -24.33 26.72 -2.58
CA ALA A 427 -24.72 25.74 -3.60
C ALA A 427 -24.01 25.92 -4.96
N GLY A 428 -23.25 27.00 -5.16
CA GLY A 428 -22.51 27.28 -6.40
C GLY A 428 -23.32 28.03 -7.46
N PRO A 429 -22.88 28.00 -8.74
CA PRO A 429 -21.74 27.23 -9.29
C PRO A 429 -20.38 27.92 -9.13
N THR A 430 -20.35 29.17 -8.66
CA THR A 430 -19.12 29.93 -8.51
C THR A 430 -18.69 29.96 -7.05
N TRP A 431 -17.46 29.52 -6.81
CA TRP A 431 -16.79 29.64 -5.51
C TRP A 431 -15.45 30.31 -5.74
N ASP A 432 -15.05 31.15 -4.78
CA ASP A 432 -13.79 31.88 -4.84
C ASP A 432 -12.79 31.30 -3.84
N ASN A 433 -11.51 31.66 -4.02
CA ASN A 433 -10.47 31.38 -3.05
C ASN A 433 -10.86 31.93 -1.67
N GLY A 434 -10.77 31.09 -0.64
CA GLY A 434 -11.19 31.46 0.72
C GLY A 434 -12.62 31.04 1.07
N THR A 435 -13.37 30.45 0.13
CA THR A 435 -14.69 29.88 0.44
C THR A 435 -14.55 28.82 1.54
N PRO A 436 -15.29 28.90 2.67
CA PRO A 436 -15.17 27.93 3.74
C PRO A 436 -15.56 26.51 3.34
N ILE A 437 -14.83 25.53 3.87
CA ILE A 437 -15.28 24.15 3.94
C ILE A 437 -16.07 23.97 5.24
N ILE A 438 -17.26 23.40 5.12
CA ILE A 438 -18.21 23.21 6.22
C ILE A 438 -18.77 21.78 6.21
N LEU A 439 -19.51 21.44 7.26
CA LEU A 439 -20.38 20.28 7.30
C LEU A 439 -21.79 20.67 6.86
N PHE A 440 -22.43 19.85 6.03
CA PHE A 440 -23.81 20.06 5.59
C PHE A 440 -24.50 18.72 5.30
N ASP A 441 -25.83 18.69 5.38
CA ASP A 441 -26.61 17.52 4.98
C ASP A 441 -26.24 17.09 3.54
N CYS A 442 -26.08 15.78 3.34
CA CYS A 442 -25.68 15.25 2.04
C CYS A 442 -26.82 15.41 1.01
N VAL A 443 -26.54 16.06 -0.12
CA VAL A 443 -27.52 16.33 -1.19
C VAL A 443 -27.15 15.57 -2.46
N ALA A 444 -27.90 14.52 -2.78
CA ALA A 444 -27.66 13.70 -3.96
C ALA A 444 -27.48 14.55 -5.24
N GLY A 445 -26.33 14.40 -5.89
CA GLY A 445 -25.99 15.10 -7.13
C GLY A 445 -25.45 16.52 -6.97
N ALA A 446 -25.34 17.07 -5.76
CA ALA A 446 -24.81 18.41 -5.55
C ALA A 446 -23.29 18.46 -5.77
N GLY A 447 -22.83 19.34 -6.66
CA GLY A 447 -21.41 19.42 -7.04
C GLY A 447 -20.48 19.94 -5.94
N ASN A 448 -21.02 20.61 -4.92
CA ASN A 448 -20.26 21.27 -3.84
C ASN A 448 -19.85 20.32 -2.70
N GLU A 449 -20.31 19.07 -2.73
CA GLU A 449 -19.95 18.01 -1.79
C GLU A 449 -19.24 16.83 -2.49
N LYS A 450 -18.82 17.04 -3.73
CA LYS A 450 -18.05 16.06 -4.52
C LYS A 450 -16.58 16.42 -4.48
N PHE A 451 -15.75 15.41 -4.29
CA PHE A 451 -14.32 15.54 -4.19
C PHE A 451 -13.61 14.40 -4.92
N GLU A 452 -12.51 14.75 -5.57
CA GLU A 452 -11.62 13.86 -6.28
C GLU A 452 -10.23 13.98 -5.69
N TRP A 453 -9.59 12.84 -5.44
CA TRP A 453 -8.22 12.80 -4.94
C TRP A 453 -7.23 12.81 -6.09
N THR A 454 -6.16 13.58 -5.97
CA THR A 454 -4.99 13.49 -6.86
C THR A 454 -3.98 12.48 -6.30
N ALA A 455 -3.05 12.01 -7.14
CA ALA A 455 -2.03 11.05 -6.71
C ALA A 455 -1.05 11.63 -5.68
N ASP A 456 -0.86 12.95 -5.66
CA ASP A 456 -0.01 13.67 -4.71
C ASP A 456 -0.76 14.13 -3.45
N GLY A 457 -2.02 13.73 -3.29
CA GLY A 457 -2.80 13.91 -2.06
C GLY A 457 -3.67 15.17 -1.99
N GLN A 458 -3.83 15.93 -3.08
CA GLN A 458 -4.80 17.02 -3.09
C GLN A 458 -6.23 16.48 -3.14
N ILE A 459 -7.16 17.18 -2.47
CA ILE A 459 -8.59 16.89 -2.51
C ILE A 459 -9.28 18.00 -3.32
N ARG A 460 -9.56 17.73 -4.59
CA ARG A 460 -10.14 18.69 -5.54
C ARG A 460 -11.65 18.59 -5.57
N ASN A 461 -12.34 19.72 -5.51
CA ASN A 461 -13.75 19.80 -5.87
C ASN A 461 -13.86 19.96 -7.41
N PRO A 462 -14.42 18.98 -8.15
CA PRO A 462 -14.42 19.02 -9.61
C PRO A 462 -15.29 20.13 -10.19
N ALA A 463 -16.35 20.56 -9.49
CA ALA A 463 -17.24 21.62 -9.95
C ALA A 463 -16.56 23.01 -9.99
N SER A 464 -15.73 23.31 -8.99
CA SER A 464 -14.96 24.56 -8.93
C SER A 464 -13.57 24.48 -9.56
N GLY A 465 -13.03 23.26 -9.69
CA GLY A 465 -11.65 23.00 -10.11
C GLY A 465 -10.59 23.29 -9.05
N ARG A 466 -10.99 23.63 -7.82
CA ARG A 466 -10.13 24.04 -6.70
C ARG A 466 -9.97 22.96 -5.64
N CYS A 467 -9.01 23.12 -4.75
CA CYS A 467 -8.59 22.13 -3.76
C CYS A 467 -8.98 22.55 -2.34
N ILE A 468 -9.25 21.56 -1.48
CA ILE A 468 -9.29 21.76 -0.03
C ILE A 468 -7.91 22.21 0.43
N ASN A 469 -7.87 23.24 1.27
CA ASN A 469 -6.65 23.92 1.65
C ASN A 469 -6.72 24.34 3.13
N VAL A 470 -5.67 24.05 3.90
CA VAL A 470 -5.49 24.65 5.23
C VAL A 470 -5.02 26.09 5.04
N ALA A 471 -5.82 27.06 5.49
CA ALA A 471 -5.62 28.47 5.16
C ALA A 471 -4.24 29.00 5.59
N GLY A 472 -3.58 29.74 4.68
CA GLY A 472 -2.25 30.32 4.89
C GLY A 472 -1.12 29.45 4.34
N ALA A 473 0.03 30.08 4.05
CA ALA A 473 1.14 29.43 3.33
C ALA A 473 2.19 28.73 4.25
N GLY A 474 1.94 28.65 5.56
CA GLY A 474 2.85 27.98 6.50
C GLY A 474 4.07 28.80 6.91
N PRO A 475 5.03 28.19 7.65
CA PRO A 475 5.10 26.77 8.00
C PRO A 475 4.28 26.37 9.25
N THR A 476 3.71 27.33 9.97
CA THR A 476 2.98 27.07 11.22
C THR A 476 1.48 27.24 11.01
N TRP A 477 0.72 26.14 11.02
CA TRP A 477 -0.75 26.15 11.01
C TRP A 477 -1.26 25.74 12.39
N PRO A 478 -1.61 26.68 13.28
CA PRO A 478 -2.09 26.35 14.63
C PRO A 478 -3.44 25.62 14.60
N ASN A 479 -3.82 25.03 15.74
CA ASN A 479 -5.18 24.53 15.94
C ASN A 479 -6.21 25.64 15.66
N ASN A 480 -7.35 25.24 15.09
CA ASN A 480 -8.43 26.14 14.63
C ASN A 480 -8.10 26.94 13.37
N THR A 481 -7.03 26.60 12.65
CA THR A 481 -6.82 27.18 11.32
C THR A 481 -7.97 26.78 10.39
N PRO A 482 -8.64 27.74 9.72
CA PRO A 482 -9.75 27.42 8.83
C PRO A 482 -9.34 26.54 7.66
N VAL A 483 -10.22 25.63 7.27
CA VAL A 483 -10.10 24.87 6.02
C VAL A 483 -11.00 25.50 4.98
N ILE A 484 -10.42 25.80 3.83
CA ILE A 484 -11.04 26.59 2.76
C ILE A 484 -10.88 25.89 1.42
N LEU A 485 -11.64 26.35 0.42
CA LEU A 485 -11.41 26.06 -0.97
C LEU A 485 -10.39 27.08 -1.53
N PHE A 486 -9.38 26.61 -2.25
CA PHE A 486 -8.35 27.45 -2.85
C PHE A 486 -7.81 26.84 -4.16
N ASP A 487 -7.26 27.66 -5.05
CA ASP A 487 -6.61 27.17 -6.28
C ASP A 487 -5.57 26.08 -5.97
N CYS A 488 -5.58 25.02 -6.75
CA CYS A 488 -4.67 23.88 -6.59
C CYS A 488 -3.25 24.28 -7.03
N LYS A 489 -2.31 24.42 -6.10
CA LYS A 489 -0.93 24.85 -6.36
C LYS A 489 0.11 23.73 -6.24
N GLY A 490 -0.24 22.63 -5.60
CA GLY A 490 0.68 21.56 -5.20
C GLY A 490 1.44 21.84 -3.90
N ASP A 491 1.02 22.84 -3.12
CA ASP A 491 1.64 23.27 -1.87
C ASP A 491 1.41 22.25 -0.73
N PRO A 492 2.25 22.21 0.32
CA PRO A 492 2.09 21.23 1.39
C PRO A 492 0.78 21.33 2.21
N ASN A 493 0.15 22.51 2.26
CA ASN A 493 -1.09 22.77 3.03
C ASN A 493 -2.39 22.33 2.35
N GLU A 494 -2.30 21.83 1.13
CA GLU A 494 -3.44 21.25 0.38
C GLU A 494 -3.26 19.74 0.14
N LYS A 495 -2.23 19.13 0.72
CA LYS A 495 -1.98 17.69 0.65
C LYS A 495 -2.54 17.00 1.88
N PHE A 496 -3.32 15.95 1.66
CA PHE A 496 -3.95 15.15 2.70
C PHE A 496 -3.69 13.67 2.43
N ARG A 497 -3.76 12.87 3.48
CA ARG A 497 -3.83 11.41 3.37
C ARG A 497 -4.84 10.85 4.37
N PRO A 498 -5.66 9.86 3.97
CA PRO A 498 -6.43 9.08 4.94
C PRO A 498 -5.47 8.25 5.81
N VAL A 499 -5.61 8.37 7.11
CA VAL A 499 -4.85 7.59 8.10
C VAL A 499 -5.82 6.86 9.03
N ALA A 500 -5.48 5.63 9.38
CA ALA A 500 -6.11 4.93 10.49
C ALA A 500 -5.57 5.44 11.83
N ASP A 501 -6.26 5.17 12.94
CA ASP A 501 -5.86 5.62 14.28
C ASP A 501 -4.40 5.25 14.63
N ASN A 502 -3.97 4.05 14.25
CA ASN A 502 -2.60 3.55 14.47
C ASN A 502 -1.54 4.16 13.52
N GLU A 503 -1.93 5.03 12.59
CA GLU A 503 -1.06 5.66 11.59
C GLU A 503 -0.90 7.17 11.82
N ILE A 504 -1.62 7.72 12.81
CA ILE A 504 -1.57 9.13 13.17
C ILE A 504 -0.25 9.41 13.91
N PRO A 505 0.63 10.28 13.38
CA PRO A 505 1.84 10.69 14.09
C PRO A 505 1.48 11.54 15.30
N SER A 506 2.08 11.25 16.46
CA SER A 506 1.93 12.07 17.68
C SER A 506 0.47 12.35 18.07
N ALA A 507 -0.40 11.34 17.94
CA ALA A 507 -1.81 11.47 18.24
C ALA A 507 -2.05 11.83 19.73
N VAL A 508 -3.12 12.56 19.99
CA VAL A 508 -3.63 12.77 21.36
C VAL A 508 -4.43 11.53 21.76
N GLY A 509 -4.10 10.92 22.89
CA GLY A 509 -4.77 9.73 23.40
C GLY A 509 -4.60 9.56 24.90
N GLN A 510 -5.14 8.46 25.45
CA GLN A 510 -4.89 8.06 26.83
C GLN A 510 -3.76 7.03 26.87
N LEU A 511 -2.92 7.07 27.90
CA LEU A 511 -1.91 6.04 28.13
C LEU A 511 -2.48 5.01 29.12
N ARG A 512 -2.99 3.90 28.60
CA ARG A 512 -3.56 2.81 29.42
C ARG A 512 -2.46 1.83 29.82
N ASN A 513 -2.36 1.54 31.11
CA ASN A 513 -1.47 0.52 31.63
C ASN A 513 -2.00 -0.88 31.30
N VAL A 514 -1.15 -1.71 30.72
CA VAL A 514 -1.49 -3.07 30.27
C VAL A 514 -1.88 -3.99 31.45
N GLY A 515 -1.21 -3.86 32.59
CA GLY A 515 -1.47 -4.71 33.76
C GLY A 515 -2.80 -4.46 34.46
N SER A 516 -3.28 -3.22 34.47
CA SER A 516 -4.46 -2.79 35.24
C SER A 516 -5.67 -2.39 34.40
N GLY A 517 -5.47 -2.06 33.12
CA GLY A 517 -6.50 -1.48 32.26
C GLY A 517 -6.87 -0.03 32.61
N ARG A 518 -6.11 0.62 33.50
CA ARG A 518 -6.31 2.00 33.95
C ARG A 518 -5.34 2.96 33.26
N CYS A 519 -5.64 4.26 33.26
CA CYS A 519 -4.90 5.27 32.53
C CYS A 519 -3.96 6.08 33.43
N LEU A 520 -2.83 6.55 32.87
CA LEU A 520 -2.10 7.66 33.46
C LEU A 520 -3.04 8.86 33.57
N ASN A 521 -3.01 9.52 34.71
CA ASN A 521 -3.98 10.53 35.06
C ASN A 521 -3.32 11.61 35.92
N LEU A 522 -3.53 12.87 35.60
CA LEU A 522 -3.16 13.97 36.48
C LEU A 522 -4.09 13.99 37.70
N THR A 523 -3.52 14.14 38.90
CA THR A 523 -4.34 14.22 40.12
C THR A 523 -5.30 15.41 40.05
N GLY A 524 -6.61 15.13 40.15
CA GLY A 524 -7.68 16.12 39.98
C GLY A 524 -8.12 16.26 38.52
N ALA A 525 -9.41 16.54 38.30
CA ALA A 525 -10.03 16.55 36.96
C ALA A 525 -9.66 17.77 36.09
N GLY A 526 -8.96 18.78 36.64
CA GLY A 526 -8.53 19.97 35.90
C GLY A 526 -9.61 21.03 35.70
N PRO A 527 -9.51 21.87 34.64
CA PRO A 527 -8.52 21.83 33.54
C PRO A 527 -7.20 22.56 33.86
N THR A 528 -7.04 23.04 35.10
CA THR A 528 -5.82 23.72 35.54
C THR A 528 -5.06 22.81 36.49
N TRP A 529 -3.76 22.66 36.23
CA TRP A 529 -2.82 21.92 37.06
C TRP A 529 -1.55 22.74 37.17
N ASP A 530 -0.94 22.78 38.34
CA ASP A 530 0.30 23.49 38.57
C ASP A 530 1.50 22.55 38.41
N ASN A 531 2.70 23.14 38.30
CA ASN A 531 3.95 22.38 38.39
C ASN A 531 3.99 21.57 39.69
N ASN A 532 4.50 20.35 39.60
CA ASN A 532 4.50 19.33 40.66
C ASN A 532 3.16 18.63 40.91
N THR A 533 2.15 18.84 40.06
CA THR A 533 0.93 18.00 40.09
C THR A 533 1.32 16.52 39.94
N PRO A 534 0.93 15.63 40.87
CA PRO A 534 1.27 14.21 40.78
C PRO A 534 0.54 13.52 39.63
N VAL A 535 1.27 12.63 38.94
CA VAL A 535 0.67 11.69 37.99
C VAL A 535 0.38 10.38 38.71
N ILE A 536 -0.84 9.88 38.55
CA ILE A 536 -1.38 8.69 39.21
C ILE A 536 -1.99 7.75 38.18
N LEU A 537 -2.26 6.52 38.60
CA LEU A 537 -3.12 5.59 37.89
C LEU A 537 -4.59 5.86 38.27
N TRP A 538 -5.47 5.94 37.28
CA TRP A 538 -6.91 6.08 37.51
C TRP A 538 -7.74 5.41 36.40
N ASP A 539 -8.99 5.07 36.68
CA ASP A 539 -9.90 4.55 35.65
C ASP A 539 -9.99 5.53 34.46
N CYS A 540 -9.92 4.99 33.25
CA CYS A 540 -9.96 5.76 32.01
C CYS A 540 -11.35 6.37 31.78
N LYS A 541 -11.46 7.69 31.63
CA LYS A 541 -12.73 8.40 31.38
C LYS A 541 -12.76 9.23 30.09
N GLY A 542 -11.60 9.57 29.55
CA GLY A 542 -11.44 10.49 28.41
C GLY A 542 -11.30 11.96 28.82
N ASP A 543 -11.17 12.25 30.11
CA ASP A 543 -11.15 13.61 30.65
C ASP A 543 -9.82 14.35 30.36
N ALA A 544 -9.80 15.67 30.55
CA ALA A 544 -8.64 16.52 30.25
C ALA A 544 -7.34 16.11 30.98
N ASN A 545 -7.44 15.52 32.18
CA ASN A 545 -6.32 15.03 33.01
C ASN A 545 -5.59 13.81 32.43
N GLU A 546 -6.14 13.14 31.43
CA GLU A 546 -5.62 11.86 30.93
C GLU A 546 -5.38 11.84 29.43
N GLN A 547 -5.53 13.00 28.79
CA GLN A 547 -5.19 13.20 27.39
C GLN A 547 -3.73 13.63 27.28
N PHE A 548 -2.92 12.79 26.64
CA PHE A 548 -1.51 13.04 26.42
C PHE A 548 -1.14 12.92 24.95
N ARG A 549 -0.07 13.62 24.59
CA ARG A 549 0.57 13.54 23.29
C ARG A 549 2.06 13.24 23.50
N LEU A 550 2.54 12.17 22.89
CA LEU A 550 3.98 11.96 22.72
C LEU A 550 4.45 12.82 21.56
N THR A 551 5.36 13.75 21.82
CA THR A 551 5.96 14.61 20.80
C THR A 551 7.10 13.90 20.09
N ALA A 552 7.45 14.35 18.88
CA ALA A 552 8.55 13.78 18.10
C ALA A 552 9.92 13.89 18.81
N ASP A 553 10.10 14.87 19.68
CA ASP A 553 11.29 15.04 20.50
C ASP A 553 11.24 14.25 21.83
N GLY A 554 10.22 13.41 22.04
CA GLY A 554 10.14 12.47 23.15
C GLY A 554 9.53 13.04 24.45
N GLN A 555 8.85 14.18 24.41
CA GLN A 555 8.09 14.68 25.57
C GLN A 555 6.67 14.08 25.60
N LEU A 556 6.18 13.76 26.79
CA LEU A 556 4.78 13.39 27.01
C LEU A 556 4.02 14.60 27.54
N LEU A 557 3.37 15.32 26.65
CA LEU A 557 2.60 16.53 26.93
C LEU A 557 1.18 16.17 27.37
N ASN A 558 0.72 16.64 28.53
CA ASN A 558 -0.72 16.67 28.79
C ASN A 558 -1.35 17.73 27.86
N TYR A 559 -2.25 17.26 27.01
CA TYR A 559 -2.75 18.02 25.86
C TYR A 559 -3.47 19.31 26.27
N VAL A 560 -4.23 19.27 27.37
CA VAL A 560 -5.06 20.39 27.81
C VAL A 560 -4.26 21.43 28.60
N SER A 561 -3.37 21.00 29.48
CA SER A 561 -2.56 21.93 30.30
C SER A 561 -1.37 22.53 29.54
N GLY A 562 -0.91 21.88 28.46
CA GLY A 562 0.30 22.29 27.73
C GLY A 562 1.60 22.01 28.51
N ARG A 563 1.56 21.16 29.53
CA ARG A 563 2.71 20.80 30.37
C ARG A 563 3.15 19.35 30.16
N CYS A 564 4.39 19.05 30.51
CA CYS A 564 5.04 17.78 30.23
C CYS A 564 5.10 16.89 31.47
N LEU A 565 5.03 15.56 31.26
CA LEU A 565 5.48 14.59 32.25
C LEU A 565 6.97 14.80 32.49
N ASN A 566 7.32 14.81 33.77
CA ASN A 566 8.63 15.19 34.25
C ASN A 566 9.05 14.24 35.37
N VAL A 567 10.24 13.65 35.25
CA VAL A 567 10.89 12.96 36.36
C VAL A 567 11.32 14.01 37.38
N LYS A 568 10.74 13.99 38.59
CA LYS A 568 10.94 15.06 39.57
C LYS A 568 12.43 15.28 39.90
N GLY A 569 12.89 16.51 39.66
CA GLY A 569 14.28 16.95 39.87
C GLY A 569 15.08 17.08 38.57
N ALA A 570 16.06 17.99 38.52
CA ALA A 570 16.71 18.43 37.28
C ALA A 570 18.15 17.88 37.04
N GLY A 571 18.48 16.69 37.54
CA GLY A 571 19.84 16.12 37.42
C GLY A 571 19.85 14.72 36.80
N PRO A 572 20.95 14.24 36.20
CA PRO A 572 20.99 12.98 35.45
C PRO A 572 20.85 11.71 36.30
N THR A 573 20.79 11.85 37.62
CA THR A 573 20.70 10.76 38.59
C THR A 573 19.34 10.80 39.27
N TRP A 574 18.48 9.82 38.98
CA TRP A 574 17.20 9.61 39.64
C TRP A 574 17.11 8.19 40.16
N ASP A 575 16.67 8.00 41.39
CA ASP A 575 16.55 6.69 42.03
C ASP A 575 15.21 6.02 41.70
N ASN A 576 15.16 4.71 41.89
CA ASN A 576 13.90 3.96 41.88
C ASN A 576 12.91 4.56 42.88
N GLY A 577 11.68 4.83 42.43
CA GLY A 577 10.66 5.49 43.24
C GLY A 577 10.60 7.00 43.06
N THR A 578 11.48 7.61 42.24
CA THR A 578 11.38 9.04 41.91
C THR A 578 10.01 9.34 41.29
N PRO A 579 9.21 10.29 41.81
CA PRO A 579 7.89 10.57 41.27
C PRO A 579 7.91 11.11 39.84
N ILE A 580 6.94 10.68 39.03
CA ILE A 580 6.57 11.37 37.79
C ILE A 580 5.51 12.43 38.13
N ILE A 581 5.77 13.66 37.71
CA ILE A 581 4.93 14.83 37.96
C ILE A 581 4.63 15.56 36.65
N LEU A 582 3.67 16.48 36.69
CA LEU A 582 3.50 17.49 35.65
C LEU A 582 4.42 18.69 35.92
N PHE A 583 5.08 19.19 34.87
CA PHE A 583 5.90 20.39 34.93
C PHE A 583 5.88 21.14 33.60
N ASP A 584 6.15 22.45 33.62
CA ASP A 584 6.32 23.24 32.40
C ASP A 584 7.37 22.59 31.50
N CYS A 585 7.04 22.43 30.21
CA CYS A 585 7.93 21.78 29.27
C CYS A 585 9.22 22.60 29.06
N VAL A 586 10.36 21.96 29.26
CA VAL A 586 11.68 22.56 29.06
C VAL A 586 12.38 21.88 27.89
N ALA A 587 12.65 22.66 26.84
CA ALA A 587 13.32 22.16 25.64
C ALA A 587 14.67 21.52 25.96
N GLY A 588 14.86 20.25 25.55
CA GLY A 588 16.09 19.50 25.76
C GLY A 588 16.30 18.95 27.18
N ALA A 589 15.35 19.14 28.11
CA ALA A 589 15.49 18.66 29.48
C ALA A 589 15.41 17.13 29.57
N ALA A 590 16.47 16.50 30.08
CA ALA A 590 16.59 15.05 30.13
C ALA A 590 15.53 14.35 31.00
N ASN A 591 14.99 15.02 32.03
CA ASN A 591 13.87 14.52 32.86
C ASN A 591 12.53 14.49 32.15
N GLU A 592 12.41 15.07 30.96
CA GLU A 592 11.15 15.13 30.21
C GLU A 592 11.19 14.30 28.93
N LYS A 593 12.24 13.49 28.75
CA LYS A 593 12.43 12.63 27.59
C LYS A 593 12.04 11.20 27.90
N PHE A 594 11.20 10.63 27.04
CA PHE A 594 10.76 9.25 27.11
C PHE A 594 10.79 8.63 25.70
N GLU A 595 11.42 7.46 25.60
CA GLU A 595 11.42 6.60 24.44
C GLU A 595 10.37 5.50 24.64
N TRP A 596 9.44 5.39 23.70
CA TRP A 596 8.45 4.33 23.69
C TRP A 596 9.04 3.08 23.04
N THR A 597 9.11 1.96 23.77
CA THR A 597 9.66 0.69 23.28
C THR A 597 8.57 -0.15 22.59
N ALA A 598 8.97 -1.08 21.71
CA ALA A 598 8.03 -1.94 20.98
C ALA A 598 7.16 -2.82 21.90
N ASP A 599 7.64 -3.13 23.12
CA ASP A 599 6.92 -3.92 24.12
C ASP A 599 6.09 -3.06 25.11
N GLY A 600 5.99 -1.74 24.86
CA GLY A 600 5.09 -0.82 25.57
C GLY A 600 5.72 -0.07 26.75
N GLN A 601 7.02 -0.14 26.98
CA GLN A 601 7.67 0.62 28.04
C GLN A 601 7.94 2.07 27.61
N LEU A 602 7.89 2.99 28.58
CA LEU A 602 8.26 4.40 28.41
C LEU A 602 9.56 4.67 29.16
N ARG A 603 10.69 4.55 28.46
CA ARG A 603 12.03 4.61 29.04
C ARG A 603 12.57 6.04 29.01
N ASN A 604 13.00 6.55 30.14
CA ASN A 604 13.79 7.77 30.19
C ASN A 604 15.24 7.48 29.74
N PRO A 605 15.74 8.04 28.63
CA PRO A 605 17.03 7.64 28.07
C PRO A 605 18.23 7.99 28.96
N ALA A 606 18.12 9.08 29.73
CA ALA A 606 19.20 9.57 30.58
C ALA A 606 19.44 8.68 31.82
N SER A 607 18.37 8.19 32.43
CA SER A 607 18.45 7.25 33.57
C SER A 607 18.50 5.78 33.16
N GLY A 608 17.98 5.46 31.97
CA GLY A 608 17.74 4.11 31.51
C GLY A 608 16.57 3.39 32.18
N ARG A 609 15.77 4.10 32.99
CA ARG A 609 14.62 3.58 33.75
C ARG A 609 13.29 3.87 33.08
N CYS A 610 12.23 3.19 33.50
CA CYS A 610 10.91 3.21 32.88
C CYS A 610 9.88 3.92 33.77
N ILE A 611 8.89 4.57 33.14
CA ILE A 611 7.64 4.95 33.82
C ILE A 611 6.98 3.67 34.34
N ASN A 612 6.59 3.69 35.61
CA ASN A 612 6.14 2.50 36.33
C ASN A 612 5.01 2.86 37.29
N VAL A 613 3.96 2.04 37.35
CA VAL A 613 2.95 2.15 38.41
C VAL A 613 3.52 1.55 39.70
N ALA A 614 3.63 2.37 40.75
CA ALA A 614 4.25 1.97 41.99
C ALA A 614 3.54 0.78 42.67
N GLY A 615 4.36 -0.16 43.15
CA GLY A 615 3.93 -1.38 43.84
C GLY A 615 4.25 -2.63 43.03
N ALA A 616 4.60 -3.72 43.73
CA ALA A 616 4.80 -5.04 43.13
C ALA A 616 3.54 -5.91 43.34
N GLY A 617 3.17 -6.72 42.35
CA GLY A 617 2.03 -7.65 42.42
C GLY A 617 0.93 -7.32 41.41
N PRO A 618 -0.03 -8.23 41.15
CA PRO A 618 -0.89 -8.17 39.95
C PRO A 618 -2.02 -7.13 40.01
N VAL A 619 -2.12 -6.33 41.07
CA VAL A 619 -3.26 -5.43 41.29
C VAL A 619 -2.76 -4.02 41.57
N TRP A 620 -3.13 -3.09 40.70
CA TRP A 620 -2.91 -1.65 40.86
C TRP A 620 -4.24 -0.91 40.76
N ASN A 621 -4.53 -0.07 41.75
CA ASN A 621 -5.81 0.60 41.94
C ASN A 621 -5.73 2.10 41.61
N ASN A 622 -6.89 2.75 41.60
CA ASN A 622 -7.00 4.19 41.51
C ASN A 622 -6.18 4.87 42.63
N GLY A 623 -5.37 5.86 42.25
CA GLY A 623 -4.51 6.61 43.15
C GLY A 623 -3.10 6.03 43.35
N ASN A 624 -2.79 4.85 42.77
CA ASN A 624 -1.40 4.37 42.74
C ASN A 624 -0.50 5.42 42.06
N PRO A 625 0.63 5.82 42.67
CA PRO A 625 1.49 6.84 42.09
C PRO A 625 2.27 6.29 40.89
N ILE A 626 2.53 7.17 39.92
CA ILE A 626 3.44 6.88 38.82
C ILE A 626 4.85 7.35 39.19
N ILE A 627 5.81 6.46 39.02
CA ILE A 627 7.20 6.66 39.42
C ILE A 627 8.16 6.27 38.29
N LEU A 628 9.41 6.67 38.41
CA LEU A 628 10.51 6.13 37.64
C LEU A 628 11.08 4.89 38.37
N PHE A 629 11.25 3.78 37.65
CA PHE A 629 11.77 2.54 38.21
C PHE A 629 12.56 1.74 37.16
N ASP A 630 13.48 0.89 37.60
CA ASP A 630 14.24 -0.01 36.70
C ASP A 630 13.30 -0.83 35.80
N CYS A 631 13.65 -0.91 34.52
CA CYS A 631 12.85 -1.61 33.53
C CYS A 631 12.98 -3.14 33.70
N LYS A 632 11.88 -3.86 33.94
CA LYS A 632 11.86 -5.32 34.18
C LYS A 632 11.06 -6.12 33.15
N GLY A 633 10.25 -5.46 32.34
CA GLY A 633 9.31 -6.07 31.39
C GLY A 633 7.97 -6.49 32.02
N ASP A 634 7.68 -6.03 33.24
CA ASP A 634 6.45 -6.34 33.98
C ASP A 634 5.23 -5.58 33.42
N PRO A 635 3.98 -6.07 33.63
CA PRO A 635 2.78 -5.40 33.11
C PRO A 635 2.51 -3.97 33.63
N ASN A 636 3.08 -3.56 34.78
CA ASN A 636 2.88 -2.23 35.38
C ASN A 636 3.78 -1.12 34.85
N GLU A 637 4.71 -1.46 33.98
CA GLU A 637 5.56 -0.51 33.26
C GLU A 637 5.29 -0.54 31.75
N LYS A 638 4.25 -1.28 31.35
CA LYS A 638 3.78 -1.36 29.96
C LYS A 638 2.53 -0.54 29.79
N PHE A 639 2.53 0.30 28.77
CA PHE A 639 1.45 1.19 28.40
C PHE A 639 1.12 1.02 26.92
N GLU A 640 -0.13 1.31 26.59
CA GLU A 640 -0.64 1.41 25.24
C GLU A 640 -1.33 2.76 25.07
N LEU A 641 -1.15 3.38 23.91
CA LEU A 641 -1.87 4.58 23.54
C LEU A 641 -3.26 4.17 23.02
N VAL A 642 -4.31 4.61 23.69
CA VAL A 642 -5.71 4.26 23.38
C VAL A 642 -6.55 5.49 23.09
N SER A 643 -7.73 5.25 22.49
CA SER A 643 -8.71 6.30 22.20
C SER A 643 -9.09 7.08 23.46
N VAL A 644 -9.37 8.38 23.30
CA VAL A 644 -9.95 9.21 24.37
C VAL A 644 -11.43 8.92 24.65
N LYS A 645 -12.06 8.04 23.87
CA LYS A 645 -13.40 7.52 24.18
C LYS A 645 -13.29 6.33 25.13
N ALA A 646 -14.05 6.39 26.21
CA ALA A 646 -14.26 5.28 27.13
C ALA A 646 -15.09 4.15 26.50
#